data_AF-A0A380A566-F1
#
_entry.id   AF-A0A380A566-F1
#
_cell.length_a   1.000
_cell.length_b   1.000
_cell.length_c   1.000
_cell.angle_alpha   90.00
_cell.angle_beta   90.00
_cell.angle_gamma   90.00
#
_symmetry.space_group_name_H-M   'P 1'
#
loop_
_entity.id
_entity.type
_entity.pdbx_description
1 polymer ?
#
loop_
_entity_poly.entity_id
_entity_poly.type
_entity_poly.pdbx_seq_one_letter_code
_entity_poly.pdbx_strand_id
1 'polypeptide(L)'
;MSTKNIQTLLDILYQGTSLSREQTAELFGALIRGEMSETAMAGMLVALKMRGETIDEISGAADAMRAAAKYFPCPEFNTAQANNQTQANRALSNGIIDIVGTGGDGFNTINISTTAAFVAAAAGAKVAKHGNRSVSSKSGSSDLLAQFGIDLTMSPDTASRCLEALNLCFLFAPHYHGGVKHAVPVRQALKTRTLFNVLGPLINPARPEFMLLGVYSPELVLPIAKVLKALGTKRAMVVHGSGLDEVALHGNTHVAELKDGEIIEYQLTPADLGVPLAHITDLEGGEPAQNALITEAILKGRGTDAHTNAVAINAGCALYICGIADSVKAGTLLAIATIQSGKAFELLSQLAKVSSETKENVVMAPELKADIQDVRMPSSLDTMQKGNVLTRIVDTKAAHIAALKLRFPEASLSPKVSDRSLFDALKMPKAGYILECKKASPSKGLIRDVFDVEAIADIYGKYAAGISVLTDEQFFQGDMDYIPKVRARVSQPILCKDFFVDEYQIKLAAHQGADAILLMLSVLDDEQYQRLAKEAEKYQLDVLTEVSNQAELTRAIALNARIIGINNRNLRDLSTDLATTEALAPHIGSDRVVISESGIYNNEQVRRLSPLVDGFLVGSSIMAEADIDLACRKLIFGHNKVCGLTRVEDIHAAATSGAVYAGLIFAEQSPRALTLNHAEQLLSEYRASDAPAIEFVGVFVNATPSTICDIATRLQLSAVQLHGAETELEIAELTERLHHAGLTTQIWKAVSVDAKTGEIGLLPKGAQRYLFDSKTAGQFGGSGKAFNWQSNIPQKSHAMLAGGLNADNATSANTQGFYGLDFNSGLETAAGIKSAQLIQTAFIHLRL
;
A
#
# COMPACT_ATOMS: atom_id res chain seq x y z
N MET A 1 4.01 35.60 -46.31
CA MET A 1 5.29 36.21 -45.88
C MET A 1 6.31 36.02 -46.98
N SER A 2 7.17 37.01 -47.26
CA SER A 2 8.19 36.86 -48.30
C SER A 2 9.35 36.00 -47.77
N THR A 3 9.82 35.04 -48.56
CA THR A 3 11.05 34.26 -48.35
C THR A 3 12.27 35.13 -48.03
N LYS A 4 12.25 36.43 -48.38
CA LYS A 4 13.29 37.40 -48.00
C LYS A 4 13.42 37.62 -46.48
N ASN A 5 12.35 37.49 -45.69
CA ASN A 5 12.42 37.79 -44.25
C ASN A 5 13.10 36.67 -43.45
N ILE A 6 12.87 35.40 -43.82
CA ILE A 6 13.48 34.24 -43.16
C ILE A 6 15.01 34.24 -43.36
N GLN A 7 15.48 34.55 -44.57
CA GLN A 7 16.91 34.60 -44.87
C GLN A 7 17.62 35.67 -44.02
N THR A 8 17.02 36.85 -43.87
CA THR A 8 17.58 37.91 -43.02
C THR A 8 17.73 37.48 -41.55
N LEU A 9 16.75 36.75 -41.02
CA LEU A 9 16.82 36.23 -39.64
C LEU A 9 17.91 35.15 -39.49
N LEU A 10 18.10 34.30 -40.49
CA LEU A 10 19.18 33.31 -40.51
C LEU A 10 20.56 33.97 -40.60
N ASP A 11 20.72 35.02 -41.41
CA ASP A 11 21.98 35.74 -41.55
C ASP A 11 22.41 36.40 -40.22
N ILE A 12 21.46 36.92 -39.43
CA ILE A 12 21.72 37.45 -38.07
C ILE A 12 22.28 36.35 -37.15
N LEU A 13 21.68 35.15 -37.18
CA LEU A 13 22.15 34.00 -36.40
C LEU A 13 23.53 33.53 -36.84
N TYR A 14 23.80 33.50 -38.14
CA TYR A 14 25.11 33.10 -38.69
C TYR A 14 26.24 34.08 -38.35
N GLN A 15 25.90 35.34 -38.07
CA GLN A 15 26.84 36.34 -37.54
C GLN A 15 27.05 36.22 -36.02
N GLY A 16 26.42 35.26 -35.36
CA GLY A 16 26.52 35.06 -33.90
C GLY A 16 25.73 36.07 -33.08
N THR A 17 24.77 36.78 -33.67
CA THR A 17 23.93 37.78 -32.98
C THR A 17 22.64 37.13 -32.48
N SER A 18 22.12 37.56 -31.32
CA SER A 18 20.84 37.07 -30.75
C SER A 18 19.63 37.67 -31.44
N LEU A 19 18.59 36.86 -31.61
CA LEU A 19 17.29 37.33 -32.06
C LEU A 19 16.44 37.84 -30.90
N SER A 20 15.53 38.79 -31.17
CA SER A 20 14.48 39.17 -30.22
C SER A 20 13.42 38.07 -30.11
N ARG A 21 12.60 38.12 -29.06
CA ARG A 21 11.48 37.19 -28.84
C ARG A 21 10.53 37.13 -30.04
N GLU A 22 10.20 38.28 -30.63
CA GLU A 22 9.32 38.41 -31.81
C GLU A 22 9.97 37.81 -33.05
N GLN A 23 11.26 38.10 -33.27
CA GLN A 23 12.02 37.57 -34.40
C GLN A 23 12.15 36.04 -34.32
N THR A 24 12.42 35.50 -33.13
CA THR A 24 12.46 34.06 -32.93
C THR A 24 11.09 33.41 -33.11
N ALA A 25 10.02 34.05 -32.64
CA ALA A 25 8.67 33.55 -32.85
C ALA A 25 8.28 33.49 -34.34
N GLU A 26 8.68 34.50 -35.13
CA GLU A 26 8.49 34.48 -36.58
C GLU A 26 9.26 33.31 -37.23
N LEU A 27 10.54 33.15 -36.86
CA LEU A 27 11.42 32.12 -37.41
C LEU A 27 10.94 30.70 -37.07
N PHE A 28 10.58 30.44 -35.81
CA PHE A 28 10.02 29.15 -35.39
C PHE A 28 8.61 28.92 -35.95
N GLY A 29 7.83 29.98 -36.16
CA GLY A 29 6.55 29.89 -36.86
C GLY A 29 6.71 29.37 -38.30
N ALA A 30 7.70 29.87 -39.04
CA ALA A 30 8.02 29.39 -40.39
C ALA A 30 8.48 27.93 -40.39
N LEU A 31 9.30 27.54 -39.41
CA LEU A 31 9.71 26.15 -39.20
C LEU A 31 8.52 25.22 -39.01
N ILE A 32 7.58 25.58 -38.13
CA ILE A 32 6.41 24.75 -37.79
C ILE A 32 5.44 24.61 -38.98
N ARG A 33 5.36 25.63 -39.85
CA ARG A 33 4.57 25.60 -41.10
C ARG A 33 5.26 24.84 -42.25
N GLY A 34 6.52 24.40 -42.07
CA GLY A 34 7.28 23.71 -43.11
C GLY A 34 7.79 24.62 -44.21
N GLU A 35 7.94 25.92 -43.94
CA GLU A 35 8.40 26.93 -44.90
C GLU A 35 9.94 27.05 -44.97
N MET A 36 10.66 26.24 -44.17
CA MET A 36 12.12 26.24 -44.06
C MET A 36 12.71 24.92 -44.58
N SER A 37 13.79 24.98 -45.35
CA SER A 37 14.50 23.77 -45.80
C SER A 37 15.22 23.08 -44.63
N GLU A 38 15.42 21.77 -44.73
CA GLU A 38 16.15 20.98 -43.71
C GLU A 38 17.57 21.52 -43.49
N THR A 39 18.25 21.98 -44.54
CA THR A 39 19.59 22.57 -44.48
C THR A 39 19.61 23.89 -43.72
N ALA A 40 18.65 24.78 -43.98
CA ALA A 40 18.52 26.05 -43.26
C ALA A 40 18.19 25.82 -41.78
N MET A 41 17.31 24.85 -41.50
CA MET A 41 16.95 24.47 -40.14
C MET A 41 18.13 23.89 -39.36
N ALA A 42 18.94 23.04 -40.00
CA ALA A 42 20.16 22.49 -39.38
C ALA A 42 21.15 23.61 -39.05
N GLY A 43 21.39 24.53 -40.00
CA GLY A 43 22.26 25.69 -39.80
C GLY A 43 21.78 26.57 -38.65
N MET A 44 20.49 26.88 -38.60
CA MET A 44 19.86 27.66 -37.53
C MET A 44 20.07 27.03 -36.15
N LEU A 45 19.76 25.74 -36.00
CA LEU A 45 19.85 25.04 -34.72
C LEU A 45 21.30 24.92 -34.23
N VAL A 46 22.25 24.73 -35.14
CA VAL A 46 23.68 24.69 -34.80
C VAL A 46 24.19 26.07 -34.41
N ALA A 47 23.79 27.13 -35.13
CA ALA A 47 24.18 28.51 -34.80
C ALA A 47 23.69 28.92 -33.40
N LEU A 48 22.41 28.64 -33.09
CA LEU A 48 21.84 28.87 -31.75
C LEU A 48 22.62 28.11 -30.66
N LYS A 49 22.88 26.82 -30.89
CA LYS A 49 23.62 25.97 -29.95
C LYS A 49 25.05 26.44 -29.71
N MET A 50 25.77 26.80 -30.78
CA MET A 50 27.19 27.19 -30.68
C MET A 50 27.38 28.50 -29.92
N ARG A 51 26.46 29.44 -30.09
CA ARG A 51 26.48 30.73 -29.38
C ARG A 51 25.94 30.59 -27.95
N GLY A 52 24.99 29.68 -27.74
CA GLY A 52 24.15 29.62 -26.55
C GLY A 52 22.83 30.36 -26.77
N GLU A 53 21.74 29.74 -26.33
CA GLU A 53 20.40 30.26 -26.52
C GLU A 53 20.04 31.28 -25.44
N THR A 54 19.50 32.42 -25.85
CA THR A 54 19.07 33.48 -24.93
C THR A 54 17.66 33.22 -24.41
N ILE A 55 17.29 33.89 -23.30
CA ILE A 55 15.94 33.81 -22.71
C ILE A 55 14.87 34.22 -23.73
N ASP A 56 15.13 35.27 -24.51
CA ASP A 56 14.19 35.78 -25.51
C ASP A 56 13.98 34.79 -26.66
N GLU A 57 15.04 34.11 -27.10
CA GLU A 57 14.94 33.10 -28.15
C GLU A 57 14.19 31.84 -27.69
N ILE A 58 14.47 31.35 -26.47
CA ILE A 58 13.72 30.21 -25.90
C ILE A 58 12.25 30.59 -25.73
N SER A 59 11.98 31.79 -25.21
CA SER A 59 10.62 32.29 -25.00
C SER A 59 9.86 32.45 -26.33
N GLY A 60 10.50 33.04 -27.34
CA GLY A 60 9.90 33.26 -28.66
C GLY A 60 9.62 31.95 -29.41
N ALA A 61 10.53 30.98 -29.30
CA ALA A 61 10.31 29.63 -29.83
C ALA A 61 9.15 28.92 -29.12
N ALA A 62 9.07 29.02 -27.79
CA ALA A 62 7.96 28.46 -27.02
C ALA A 62 6.61 29.12 -27.38
N ASP A 63 6.57 30.43 -27.57
CA ASP A 63 5.37 31.16 -28.00
C ASP A 63 4.88 30.69 -29.37
N ALA A 64 5.79 30.56 -30.34
CA ALA A 64 5.45 30.07 -31.67
C ALA A 64 4.87 28.65 -31.63
N MET A 65 5.46 27.77 -30.80
CA MET A 65 4.98 26.40 -30.64
C MET A 65 3.64 26.32 -29.91
N ARG A 66 3.41 27.14 -28.88
CA ARG A 66 2.13 27.25 -28.17
C ARG A 66 1.04 27.82 -29.07
N ALA A 67 1.37 28.79 -29.93
CA ALA A 67 0.43 29.40 -30.87
C ALA A 67 0.01 28.44 -31.99
N ALA A 68 0.91 27.56 -32.41
CA ALA A 68 0.65 26.56 -33.45
C ALA A 68 0.12 25.22 -32.92
N ALA A 69 0.00 25.06 -31.59
CA ALA A 69 -0.55 23.86 -30.98
C ALA A 69 -2.06 23.75 -31.23
N LYS A 70 -2.60 22.52 -31.25
CA LYS A 70 -4.05 22.34 -31.19
C LYS A 70 -4.59 23.00 -29.92
N TYR A 71 -5.74 23.67 -30.05
CA TYR A 71 -6.40 24.32 -28.93
C TYR A 71 -6.82 23.30 -27.87
N PHE A 72 -6.49 23.58 -26.61
CA PHE A 72 -6.97 22.84 -25.45
C PHE A 72 -8.02 23.70 -24.73
N PRO A 73 -9.29 23.24 -24.63
CA PRO A 73 -10.32 23.99 -23.94
C PRO A 73 -10.09 23.89 -22.43
N CYS A 74 -9.44 24.88 -21.82
CA CYS A 74 -9.19 24.87 -20.39
C CYS A 74 -10.51 25.00 -19.58
N PRO A 75 -10.79 24.12 -18.60
CA PRO A 75 -11.98 24.24 -17.76
C PRO A 75 -11.96 25.50 -16.90
N GLU A 76 -13.14 26.07 -16.63
CA GLU A 76 -13.30 27.13 -15.64
C GLU A 76 -13.62 26.52 -14.27
N PHE A 77 -12.77 26.77 -13.28
CA PHE A 77 -12.95 26.21 -11.94
C PHE A 77 -13.64 27.21 -10.99
N ASN A 78 -14.85 26.88 -10.52
CA ASN A 78 -15.65 27.73 -9.63
C ASN A 78 -15.05 27.87 -8.21
N THR A 79 -15.12 29.07 -7.63
CA THR A 79 -14.42 29.50 -6.40
C THR A 79 -15.18 29.25 -5.08
N ALA A 80 -16.29 28.50 -5.09
CA ALA A 80 -17.27 28.53 -4.00
C ALA A 80 -17.08 27.52 -2.84
N GLN A 81 -16.12 26.58 -2.89
CA GLN A 81 -16.09 25.42 -1.96
C GLN A 81 -14.81 25.23 -1.12
N ALA A 82 -14.12 26.30 -0.70
CA ALA A 82 -13.00 26.15 0.24
C ALA A 82 -13.43 26.57 1.66
N ASN A 83 -13.40 25.63 2.61
CA ASN A 83 -13.55 25.89 4.04
C ASN A 83 -12.16 26.17 4.65
N ASN A 84 -12.05 27.16 5.55
CA ASN A 84 -10.88 27.45 6.40
C ASN A 84 -9.51 27.78 5.75
N GLN A 85 -9.44 28.15 4.46
CA GLN A 85 -8.21 28.70 3.86
C GLN A 85 -8.31 30.23 3.64
N THR A 86 -7.18 30.94 3.79
CA THR A 86 -7.05 32.38 3.47
C THR A 86 -7.32 32.63 1.98
N GLN A 87 -7.80 33.84 1.64
CA GLN A 87 -8.19 34.19 0.26
C GLN A 87 -7.04 34.02 -0.75
N ALA A 88 -5.79 34.20 -0.32
CA ALA A 88 -4.59 33.99 -1.14
C ALA A 88 -4.32 32.49 -1.43
N ASN A 89 -4.46 31.60 -0.43
CA ASN A 89 -4.25 30.16 -0.62
C ASN A 89 -5.34 29.52 -1.49
N ARG A 90 -6.58 30.04 -1.44
CA ARG A 90 -7.68 29.60 -2.33
C ARG A 90 -7.48 29.96 -3.80
N ALA A 91 -6.83 31.09 -4.07
CA ALA A 91 -6.51 31.49 -5.44
C ALA A 91 -5.39 30.61 -6.02
N LEU A 92 -4.44 30.21 -5.18
CA LEU A 92 -3.35 29.30 -5.56
C LEU A 92 -3.83 27.87 -5.77
N SER A 93 -4.71 27.33 -4.91
CA SER A 93 -5.18 25.94 -5.01
C SER A 93 -6.03 25.65 -6.26
N ASN A 94 -6.37 26.67 -7.06
CA ASN A 94 -7.25 26.55 -8.22
C ASN A 94 -6.54 26.53 -9.57
N GLY A 95 -5.24 26.86 -9.62
CA GLY A 95 -4.49 26.89 -10.88
C GLY A 95 -3.99 25.51 -11.31
N ILE A 96 -3.67 25.39 -12.60
CA ILE A 96 -3.19 24.15 -13.21
C ILE A 96 -1.67 24.05 -13.04
N ILE A 97 -1.19 22.86 -12.67
CA ILE A 97 0.22 22.52 -12.57
C ILE A 97 0.64 21.49 -13.63
N ASP A 98 1.89 21.59 -14.08
CA ASP A 98 2.58 20.52 -14.78
C ASP A 98 3.80 20.04 -13.97
N ILE A 99 4.05 18.74 -14.02
CA ILE A 99 5.19 18.08 -13.37
C ILE A 99 5.94 17.37 -14.49
N VAL A 100 7.08 17.92 -14.90
CA VAL A 100 7.73 17.51 -16.15
C VAL A 100 9.25 17.70 -16.10
N GLY A 101 9.98 16.80 -16.73
CA GLY A 101 11.42 16.90 -16.92
C GLY A 101 11.79 17.18 -18.38
N THR A 102 12.96 17.76 -18.61
CA THR A 102 13.56 17.89 -19.95
C THR A 102 13.97 16.54 -20.57
N GLY A 103 14.15 15.51 -19.74
CA GLY A 103 14.71 14.21 -20.06
C GLY A 103 16.21 14.26 -20.39
N GLY A 104 16.81 13.07 -20.57
CA GLY A 104 18.19 12.95 -21.04
C GLY A 104 19.26 13.07 -19.96
N ASP A 105 18.90 12.80 -18.70
CA ASP A 105 19.81 12.68 -17.56
C ASP A 105 20.64 11.38 -17.59
N GLY A 106 20.16 10.33 -18.26
CA GLY A 106 20.90 9.10 -18.56
C GLY A 106 20.82 8.02 -17.47
N PHE A 107 20.00 8.21 -16.44
CA PHE A 107 20.00 7.34 -15.25
C PHE A 107 18.92 6.24 -15.24
N ASN A 108 18.17 6.04 -16.33
CA ASN A 108 17.18 4.95 -16.48
C ASN A 108 16.29 4.72 -15.24
N THR A 109 15.89 5.78 -14.55
CA THR A 109 15.05 5.67 -13.35
C THR A 109 13.63 5.26 -13.70
N ILE A 110 12.84 4.93 -12.67
CA ILE A 110 11.38 4.82 -12.82
C ILE A 110 10.78 6.15 -13.33
N ASN A 111 9.53 6.11 -13.82
CA ASN A 111 8.84 7.30 -14.36
C ASN A 111 8.33 8.25 -13.25
N ILE A 112 9.24 8.79 -12.43
CA ILE A 112 8.97 9.59 -11.22
C ILE A 112 7.94 10.71 -11.49
N SER A 113 8.21 11.64 -12.41
CA SER A 113 7.27 12.74 -12.70
C SER A 113 5.90 12.29 -13.22
N THR A 114 5.78 11.11 -13.83
CA THR A 114 4.48 10.58 -14.29
C THR A 114 3.68 10.04 -13.12
N THR A 115 4.32 9.24 -12.26
CA THR A 115 3.70 8.72 -11.04
C THR A 115 3.36 9.84 -10.06
N ALA A 116 4.24 10.84 -9.94
CA ALA A 116 4.02 12.03 -9.08
C ALA A 116 2.82 12.87 -9.52
N ALA A 117 2.51 12.92 -10.83
CA ALA A 117 1.32 13.61 -11.35
C ALA A 117 0.02 12.98 -10.83
N PHE A 118 -0.08 11.65 -10.80
CA PHE A 118 -1.24 10.95 -10.23
C PHE A 118 -1.36 11.22 -8.72
N VAL A 119 -0.24 11.19 -8.00
CA VAL A 119 -0.23 11.43 -6.56
C VAL A 119 -0.63 12.87 -6.23
N ALA A 120 -0.06 13.85 -6.92
CA ALA A 120 -0.40 15.26 -6.74
C ALA A 120 -1.88 15.53 -7.07
N ALA A 121 -2.40 14.93 -8.15
CA ALA A 121 -3.80 15.08 -8.51
C ALA A 121 -4.76 14.44 -7.49
N ALA A 122 -4.45 13.24 -7.01
CA ALA A 122 -5.22 12.58 -5.97
C ALA A 122 -5.17 13.31 -4.61
N ALA A 123 -4.13 14.09 -4.37
CA ALA A 123 -3.99 14.99 -3.22
C ALA A 123 -4.67 16.36 -3.42
N GLY A 124 -5.28 16.61 -4.58
CA GLY A 124 -6.11 17.79 -4.86
C GLY A 124 -5.51 18.82 -5.81
N ALA A 125 -4.31 18.60 -6.37
CA ALA A 125 -3.74 19.49 -7.39
C ALA A 125 -4.40 19.26 -8.75
N LYS A 126 -4.54 20.32 -9.56
CA LYS A 126 -5.08 20.19 -10.93
C LYS A 126 -3.93 20.02 -11.91
N VAL A 127 -3.69 18.78 -12.33
CA VAL A 127 -2.49 18.43 -13.09
C VAL A 127 -2.81 18.25 -14.57
N ALA A 128 -2.24 19.11 -15.42
CA ALA A 128 -2.30 18.95 -16.87
C ALA A 128 -0.92 18.53 -17.37
N LYS A 129 -0.62 17.23 -17.32
CA LYS A 129 0.73 16.73 -17.62
C LYS A 129 0.98 16.71 -19.12
N HIS A 130 2.00 17.43 -19.58
CA HIS A 130 2.47 17.34 -20.96
C HIS A 130 3.58 16.30 -21.10
N GLY A 131 3.48 15.40 -22.08
CA GLY A 131 4.44 14.30 -22.20
C GLY A 131 4.60 13.75 -23.62
N ASN A 132 5.69 13.02 -23.84
CA ASN A 132 6.05 12.44 -25.12
C ASN A 132 6.57 11.00 -24.95
N ARG A 133 6.84 10.31 -26.07
CA ARG A 133 7.57 9.03 -26.09
C ARG A 133 9.02 9.23 -25.66
N SER A 134 9.63 8.20 -25.07
CA SER A 134 11.02 8.29 -24.62
C SER A 134 11.99 8.59 -25.77
N VAL A 135 13.01 9.40 -25.48
CA VAL A 135 14.14 9.69 -26.38
C VAL A 135 15.48 9.23 -25.77
N SER A 136 15.52 8.80 -24.50
CA SER A 136 16.77 8.48 -23.78
C SER A 136 16.67 7.42 -22.67
N SER A 137 15.49 7.18 -22.08
CA SER A 137 15.25 6.14 -21.07
C SER A 137 14.58 4.89 -21.70
N LYS A 138 14.63 3.76 -20.99
CA LYS A 138 13.96 2.51 -21.41
C LYS A 138 12.43 2.61 -21.48
N SER A 139 11.81 3.56 -20.76
CA SER A 139 10.36 3.76 -20.74
C SER A 139 9.99 5.24 -20.62
N GLY A 140 9.19 5.76 -21.57
CA GLY A 140 8.66 7.12 -21.54
C GLY A 140 7.30 7.22 -20.86
N SER A 141 6.86 8.44 -20.54
CA SER A 141 5.56 8.66 -19.89
C SER A 141 4.39 8.12 -20.71
N SER A 142 4.41 8.27 -22.04
CA SER A 142 3.37 7.69 -22.90
C SER A 142 3.40 6.16 -22.94
N ASP A 143 4.60 5.57 -22.92
CA ASP A 143 4.76 4.12 -23.03
C ASP A 143 4.25 3.43 -21.76
N LEU A 144 4.47 4.06 -20.60
CA LEU A 144 3.90 3.67 -19.31
C LEU A 144 2.37 3.80 -19.28
N LEU A 145 1.82 4.96 -19.65
CA LEU A 145 0.38 5.21 -19.58
C LEU A 145 -0.42 4.28 -20.52
N ALA A 146 0.17 3.91 -21.66
CA ALA A 146 -0.44 2.95 -22.57
C ALA A 146 -0.58 1.55 -21.94
N GLN A 147 0.33 1.12 -21.04
CA GLN A 147 0.21 -0.16 -20.33
C GLN A 147 -1.00 -0.20 -19.39
N PHE A 148 -1.44 0.97 -18.90
CA PHE A 148 -2.62 1.11 -18.05
C PHE A 148 -3.92 1.31 -18.84
N GLY A 149 -3.88 1.20 -20.17
CA GLY A 149 -5.06 1.34 -21.03
C GLY A 149 -5.57 2.77 -21.21
N ILE A 150 -4.74 3.79 -20.92
CA ILE A 150 -5.12 5.19 -21.12
C ILE A 150 -5.01 5.54 -22.62
N ASP A 151 -6.09 6.07 -23.20
CA ASP A 151 -6.08 6.52 -24.60
C ASP A 151 -5.30 7.84 -24.74
N LEU A 152 -4.08 7.73 -25.27
CA LEU A 152 -3.20 8.86 -25.55
C LEU A 152 -3.66 9.73 -26.73
N THR A 153 -4.63 9.24 -27.50
CA THR A 153 -5.17 9.93 -28.68
C THR A 153 -6.51 10.62 -28.42
N MET A 154 -6.93 10.65 -27.14
CA MET A 154 -8.15 11.35 -26.72
C MET A 154 -8.20 12.79 -27.23
N SER A 155 -9.41 13.23 -27.61
CA SER A 155 -9.63 14.59 -28.12
C SER A 155 -9.33 15.66 -27.05
N PRO A 156 -9.01 16.90 -27.45
CA PRO A 156 -8.83 18.00 -26.50
C PRO A 156 -10.04 18.22 -25.56
N ASP A 157 -11.26 18.03 -26.06
CA ASP A 157 -12.47 18.09 -25.23
C ASP A 157 -12.53 16.98 -24.18
N THR A 158 -12.13 15.75 -24.55
CA THR A 158 -12.06 14.64 -23.58
C THR A 158 -10.97 14.90 -22.54
N ALA A 159 -9.79 15.35 -22.95
CA ALA A 159 -8.70 15.68 -22.03
C ALA A 159 -9.12 16.82 -21.07
N SER A 160 -9.86 17.81 -21.55
CA SER A 160 -10.43 18.88 -20.72
C SER A 160 -11.43 18.34 -19.69
N ARG A 161 -12.37 17.47 -20.10
CA ARG A 161 -13.29 16.81 -19.17
C ARG A 161 -12.58 15.96 -18.13
N CYS A 162 -11.50 15.26 -18.50
CA CYS A 162 -10.67 14.53 -17.53
C CYS A 162 -10.07 15.48 -16.50
N LEU A 163 -9.55 16.64 -16.93
CA LEU A 163 -9.01 17.63 -16.02
C LEU A 163 -10.08 18.21 -15.08
N GLU A 164 -11.28 18.48 -15.58
CA GLU A 164 -12.39 19.00 -14.79
C GLU A 164 -12.93 17.99 -13.77
N ALA A 165 -13.13 16.73 -14.19
CA ALA A 165 -13.75 15.70 -13.37
C ALA A 165 -12.77 15.02 -12.40
N LEU A 166 -11.51 14.84 -12.81
CA LEU A 166 -10.53 14.00 -12.12
C LEU A 166 -9.34 14.81 -11.56
N ASN A 167 -9.29 16.13 -11.80
CA ASN A 167 -8.12 16.97 -11.54
C ASN A 167 -6.85 16.51 -12.28
N LEU A 168 -6.96 15.64 -13.29
CA LEU A 168 -5.82 15.11 -14.03
C LEU A 168 -6.15 14.91 -15.51
N CYS A 169 -5.29 15.40 -16.39
CA CYS A 169 -5.29 15.01 -17.80
C CYS A 169 -3.86 14.82 -18.33
N PHE A 170 -3.72 13.97 -19.35
CA PHE A 170 -2.46 13.79 -20.08
C PHE A 170 -2.56 14.40 -21.47
N LEU A 171 -1.59 15.23 -21.83
CA LEU A 171 -1.53 15.93 -23.11
C LEU A 171 -0.36 15.34 -23.91
N PHE A 172 -0.67 14.50 -24.89
CA PHE A 172 0.34 13.81 -25.68
C PHE A 172 0.94 14.72 -26.75
N ALA A 173 2.22 15.08 -26.63
CA ALA A 173 2.87 16.11 -27.44
C ALA A 173 2.70 15.93 -28.97
N PRO A 174 2.86 14.72 -29.56
CA PRO A 174 2.64 14.52 -31.00
C PRO A 174 1.20 14.78 -31.45
N HIS A 175 0.22 14.61 -30.54
CA HIS A 175 -1.18 14.88 -30.85
C HIS A 175 -1.48 16.38 -30.95
N TYR A 176 -0.80 17.20 -30.14
CA TYR A 176 -1.02 18.66 -30.05
C TYR A 176 -0.09 19.47 -30.96
N HIS A 177 1.14 19.03 -31.19
CA HIS A 177 2.18 19.79 -31.89
C HIS A 177 2.53 19.20 -33.26
N GLY A 178 1.53 19.04 -34.14
CA GLY A 178 1.69 18.37 -35.44
C GLY A 178 2.74 19.00 -36.37
N GLY A 179 3.01 20.31 -36.26
CA GLY A 179 4.03 20.96 -37.08
C GLY A 179 5.49 20.68 -36.66
N VAL A 180 5.72 20.05 -35.50
CA VAL A 180 7.06 19.61 -35.07
C VAL A 180 7.61 18.50 -35.97
N LYS A 181 6.75 17.80 -36.72
CA LYS A 181 7.16 16.76 -37.69
C LYS A 181 8.21 17.26 -38.69
N HIS A 182 8.19 18.54 -39.04
CA HIS A 182 9.15 19.15 -39.98
C HIS A 182 10.57 19.22 -39.41
N ALA A 183 10.72 19.26 -38.08
CA ALA A 183 12.02 19.26 -37.41
C ALA A 183 12.55 17.86 -37.08
N VAL A 184 11.74 16.81 -37.20
CA VAL A 184 12.14 15.44 -36.82
C VAL A 184 13.33 14.93 -37.65
N PRO A 185 13.33 15.00 -39.00
CA PRO A 185 14.46 14.51 -39.81
C PRO A 185 15.77 15.22 -39.47
N VAL A 186 15.71 16.54 -39.30
CA VAL A 186 16.87 17.37 -38.95
C VAL A 186 17.41 17.01 -37.57
N ARG A 187 16.55 16.84 -36.57
CA ARG A 187 16.96 16.42 -35.22
C ARG A 187 17.60 15.03 -35.22
N GLN A 188 17.06 14.10 -36.00
CA GLN A 188 17.61 12.74 -36.15
C GLN A 188 18.97 12.75 -36.87
N ALA A 189 19.16 13.65 -37.84
CA ALA A 189 20.43 13.81 -38.55
C ALA A 189 21.50 14.47 -37.67
N LEU A 190 21.15 15.52 -36.93
CA LEU A 190 22.08 16.28 -36.09
C LEU A 190 22.60 15.48 -34.88
N LYS A 191 21.78 14.58 -34.31
CA LYS A 191 22.13 13.73 -33.15
C LYS A 191 22.80 14.47 -31.99
N THR A 192 22.47 15.75 -31.80
CA THR A 192 22.99 16.59 -30.71
C THR A 192 21.86 17.36 -30.05
N ARG A 193 22.06 17.76 -28.79
CA ARG A 193 21.09 18.57 -28.03
C ARG A 193 20.98 19.95 -28.66
N THR A 194 19.76 20.43 -28.88
CA THR A 194 19.47 21.78 -29.38
C THR A 194 18.41 22.42 -28.50
N LEU A 195 18.02 23.67 -28.80
CA LEU A 195 16.90 24.35 -28.18
C LEU A 195 15.62 23.47 -28.05
N PHE A 196 15.37 22.52 -28.97
CA PHE A 196 14.25 21.58 -28.88
C PHE A 196 14.26 20.68 -27.63
N ASN A 197 15.41 20.48 -26.98
CA ASN A 197 15.53 19.69 -25.76
C ASN A 197 15.00 20.42 -24.52
N VAL A 198 14.98 21.76 -24.52
CA VAL A 198 14.41 22.55 -23.42
C VAL A 198 12.98 22.99 -23.70
N LEU A 199 12.52 22.94 -24.95
CA LEU A 199 11.18 23.39 -25.34
C LEU A 199 10.04 22.47 -24.90
N GLY A 200 10.27 21.16 -24.75
CA GLY A 200 9.19 20.20 -24.45
C GLY A 200 8.32 20.56 -23.23
N PRO A 201 8.92 20.83 -22.06
CA PRO A 201 8.21 21.34 -20.88
C PRO A 201 7.54 22.71 -21.09
N LEU A 202 8.12 23.57 -21.92
CA LEU A 202 7.71 24.95 -22.08
C LEU A 202 6.50 25.13 -23.00
N ILE A 203 6.08 24.10 -23.73
CA ILE A 203 5.04 24.23 -24.78
C ILE A 203 3.71 23.57 -24.42
N ASN A 204 3.48 23.24 -23.15
CA ASN A 204 2.23 22.65 -22.69
C ASN A 204 1.00 23.48 -23.17
N PRO A 205 0.07 22.88 -23.94
CA PRO A 205 -1.05 23.61 -24.54
C PRO A 205 -2.07 24.10 -23.52
N ALA A 206 -2.10 23.52 -22.30
CA ALA A 206 -2.93 24.01 -21.19
C ALA A 206 -2.37 25.27 -20.51
N ARG A 207 -1.13 25.69 -20.84
CA ARG A 207 -0.46 26.88 -20.29
C ARG A 207 -0.57 26.96 -18.75
N PRO A 208 -0.02 25.96 -18.05
CA PRO A 208 -0.18 25.83 -16.60
C PRO A 208 0.37 27.07 -15.87
N GLU A 209 -0.37 27.50 -14.86
CA GLU A 209 0.01 28.63 -13.99
C GLU A 209 1.15 28.25 -13.04
N PHE A 210 1.28 26.94 -12.76
CA PHE A 210 2.28 26.36 -11.88
C PHE A 210 3.13 25.31 -12.58
N MET A 211 4.39 25.18 -12.20
CA MET A 211 5.25 24.17 -12.81
C MET A 211 6.33 23.65 -11.87
N LEU A 212 6.44 22.32 -11.76
CA LEU A 212 7.64 21.66 -11.28
C LEU A 212 8.39 21.15 -12.51
N LEU A 213 9.52 21.79 -12.83
CA LEU A 213 10.29 21.52 -14.05
C LEU A 213 11.69 21.01 -13.69
N GLY A 214 11.98 19.76 -14.06
CA GLY A 214 13.32 19.20 -13.94
C GLY A 214 14.20 19.48 -15.16
N VAL A 215 15.47 19.86 -14.93
CA VAL A 215 16.45 20.09 -16.00
C VAL A 215 17.64 19.12 -15.90
N TYR A 216 18.12 18.64 -17.04
CA TYR A 216 19.25 17.69 -17.10
C TYR A 216 20.62 18.29 -16.71
N SER A 217 20.72 19.63 -16.60
CA SER A 217 21.97 20.33 -16.29
C SER A 217 21.72 21.41 -15.24
N PRO A 218 22.58 21.53 -14.21
CA PRO A 218 22.43 22.55 -13.17
C PRO A 218 22.53 23.98 -13.71
N GLU A 219 23.25 24.19 -14.82
CA GLU A 219 23.39 25.50 -15.47
C GLU A 219 22.09 26.01 -16.10
N LEU A 220 21.13 25.12 -16.36
CA LEU A 220 19.83 25.46 -16.94
C LEU A 220 18.79 25.87 -15.90
N VAL A 221 19.05 25.65 -14.61
CA VAL A 221 18.09 25.90 -13.53
C VAL A 221 17.61 27.36 -13.52
N LEU A 222 18.55 28.31 -13.44
CA LEU A 222 18.23 29.74 -13.44
C LEU A 222 17.71 30.27 -14.80
N PRO A 223 18.33 29.94 -15.96
CA PRO A 223 17.82 30.36 -17.26
C PRO A 223 16.38 29.94 -17.52
N ILE A 224 16.02 28.69 -17.20
CA ILE A 224 14.66 28.19 -17.42
C ILE A 224 13.66 28.85 -16.46
N ALA A 225 14.03 29.13 -15.20
CA ALA A 225 13.18 29.89 -14.30
C ALA A 225 12.88 31.31 -14.85
N LYS A 226 13.86 31.97 -15.47
CA LYS A 226 13.67 33.27 -16.14
C LYS A 226 12.77 33.16 -17.37
N VAL A 227 12.88 32.09 -18.14
CA VAL A 227 11.99 31.81 -19.29
C VAL A 227 10.55 31.59 -18.80
N LEU A 228 10.34 30.79 -17.75
CA LEU A 228 9.00 30.58 -17.17
C LEU A 228 8.36 31.89 -16.70
N LYS A 229 9.16 32.77 -16.08
CA LYS A 229 8.72 34.14 -15.73
C LYS A 229 8.32 34.93 -16.98
N ALA A 230 9.12 34.90 -18.04
CA ALA A 230 8.83 35.61 -19.30
C ALA A 230 7.59 35.05 -20.03
N LEU A 231 7.31 33.75 -19.86
CA LEU A 231 6.13 33.06 -20.40
C LEU A 231 4.86 33.23 -19.54
N GLY A 232 4.96 33.92 -18.40
CA GLY A 232 3.81 34.26 -17.55
C GLY A 232 3.43 33.21 -16.51
N THR A 233 4.29 32.24 -16.21
CA THR A 233 4.07 31.27 -15.12
C THR A 233 4.03 32.01 -13.78
N LYS A 234 3.07 31.70 -12.91
CA LYS A 234 2.84 32.41 -11.63
C LYS A 234 3.78 31.92 -10.53
N ARG A 235 3.88 30.59 -10.37
CA ARG A 235 4.87 29.97 -9.46
C ARG A 235 5.52 28.78 -10.14
N ALA A 236 6.82 28.61 -9.98
CA ALA A 236 7.52 27.45 -10.51
C ALA A 236 8.67 27.04 -9.63
N MET A 237 9.04 25.77 -9.69
CA MET A 237 10.27 25.26 -9.12
C MET A 237 11.04 24.57 -10.23
N VAL A 238 12.16 25.16 -10.63
CA VAL A 238 13.08 24.53 -11.59
C VAL A 238 14.15 23.80 -10.80
N VAL A 239 14.30 22.50 -11.05
CA VAL A 239 15.13 21.61 -10.21
C VAL A 239 16.17 20.85 -11.01
N HIS A 240 17.32 20.62 -10.39
CA HIS A 240 18.33 19.66 -10.84
C HIS A 240 18.82 18.85 -9.63
N GLY A 241 18.49 17.57 -9.60
CA GLY A 241 18.74 16.68 -8.45
C GLY A 241 19.95 15.79 -8.66
N SER A 242 21.14 16.23 -8.23
CA SER A 242 22.37 15.42 -8.20
C SER A 242 22.56 14.53 -9.45
N GLY A 243 22.42 15.13 -10.64
CA GLY A 243 22.54 14.44 -11.93
C GLY A 243 21.22 14.08 -12.61
N LEU A 244 20.09 14.10 -11.90
CA LEU A 244 18.75 13.83 -12.42
C LEU A 244 17.99 15.11 -12.77
N ASP A 245 17.06 15.01 -13.71
CA ASP A 245 16.05 16.04 -13.99
C ASP A 245 14.78 15.84 -13.16
N GLU A 246 14.95 15.54 -11.87
CA GLU A 246 13.90 15.36 -10.85
C GLU A 246 14.45 15.86 -9.50
N VAL A 247 13.61 16.00 -8.46
CA VAL A 247 14.09 16.22 -7.09
C VAL A 247 14.83 14.96 -6.60
N ALA A 248 16.07 15.11 -6.12
CA ALA A 248 16.92 13.99 -5.74
C ALA A 248 16.59 13.45 -4.34
N LEU A 249 16.41 12.12 -4.27
CA LEU A 249 16.39 11.37 -3.02
C LEU A 249 17.81 10.90 -2.61
N HIS A 250 18.72 10.80 -3.57
CA HIS A 250 20.09 10.27 -3.40
C HIS A 250 21.16 11.34 -3.16
N GLY A 251 20.76 12.62 -3.09
CA GLY A 251 21.70 13.73 -2.92
C GLY A 251 20.99 15.07 -2.85
N ASN A 252 21.73 16.15 -3.11
CA ASN A 252 21.22 17.51 -3.07
C ASN A 252 20.46 17.86 -4.36
N THR A 253 19.44 18.70 -4.22
CA THR A 253 18.71 19.29 -5.35
C THR A 253 18.99 20.79 -5.41
N HIS A 254 19.48 21.27 -6.56
CA HIS A 254 19.59 22.69 -6.83
C HIS A 254 18.24 23.22 -7.35
N VAL A 255 17.76 24.31 -6.77
CA VAL A 255 16.42 24.84 -7.01
C VAL A 255 16.48 26.31 -7.37
N ALA A 256 15.79 26.72 -8.43
CA ALA A 256 15.36 28.09 -8.65
C ALA A 256 13.82 28.15 -8.52
N GLU A 257 13.32 28.74 -7.44
CA GLU A 257 11.89 28.93 -7.21
C GLU A 257 11.46 30.30 -7.75
N LEU A 258 10.53 30.31 -8.69
CA LEU A 258 9.76 31.49 -9.09
C LEU A 258 8.56 31.61 -8.15
N LYS A 259 8.49 32.66 -7.35
CA LYS A 259 7.40 32.93 -6.42
C LYS A 259 7.15 34.44 -6.33
N ASP A 260 5.90 34.85 -6.50
CA ASP A 260 5.48 36.25 -6.43
C ASP A 260 6.27 37.20 -7.37
N GLY A 261 6.70 36.68 -8.52
CA GLY A 261 7.49 37.40 -9.52
C GLY A 261 8.99 37.47 -9.22
N GLU A 262 9.46 36.95 -8.10
CA GLU A 262 10.87 36.86 -7.73
C GLU A 262 11.41 35.45 -7.97
N ILE A 263 12.70 35.35 -8.27
CA ILE A 263 13.40 34.07 -8.43
C ILE A 263 14.40 33.93 -7.30
N ILE A 264 14.29 32.86 -6.53
CA ILE A 264 15.14 32.57 -5.38
C ILE A 264 15.87 31.25 -5.63
N GLU A 265 17.19 31.26 -5.51
CA GLU A 265 18.04 30.07 -5.66
C GLU A 265 18.41 29.49 -4.29
N TYR A 266 18.23 28.18 -4.12
CA TYR A 266 18.59 27.46 -2.89
C TYR A 266 18.84 25.98 -3.17
N GLN A 267 19.26 25.24 -2.13
CA GLN A 267 19.41 23.78 -2.20
C GLN A 267 18.44 23.09 -1.25
N LEU A 268 17.94 21.92 -1.67
CA LEU A 268 17.17 21.00 -0.85
C LEU A 268 17.92 19.71 -0.64
N THR A 269 17.83 19.16 0.56
CA THR A 269 18.27 17.80 0.91
C THR A 269 17.06 16.89 1.17
N PRO A 270 17.21 15.56 1.11
CA PRO A 270 16.15 14.63 1.50
C PRO A 270 15.61 14.86 2.92
N ALA A 271 16.47 15.32 3.84
CA ALA A 271 16.08 15.66 5.20
C ALA A 271 15.14 16.86 5.28
N ASP A 272 15.35 17.88 4.43
CA ASP A 272 14.46 19.04 4.31
C ASP A 272 13.07 18.64 3.81
N LEU A 273 13.01 17.56 3.03
CA LEU A 273 11.79 16.96 2.49
C LEU A 273 11.13 15.98 3.46
N GLY A 274 11.80 15.63 4.57
CA GLY A 274 11.27 14.73 5.60
C GLY A 274 11.40 13.24 5.29
N VAL A 275 12.31 12.85 4.39
CA VAL A 275 12.53 11.46 3.95
C VAL A 275 13.99 11.04 4.12
N PRO A 276 14.28 9.73 4.29
CA PRO A 276 15.65 9.24 4.37
C PRO A 276 16.36 9.33 3.01
N LEU A 277 17.70 9.51 3.05
CA LEU A 277 18.57 9.40 1.88
C LEU A 277 18.54 7.96 1.35
N ALA A 278 18.45 7.78 0.02
CA ALA A 278 18.50 6.48 -0.64
C ALA A 278 19.66 6.41 -1.65
N HIS A 279 20.00 5.22 -2.16
CA HIS A 279 20.98 5.11 -3.24
C HIS A 279 20.30 5.31 -4.60
N ILE A 280 21.05 5.85 -5.57
CA ILE A 280 20.51 6.07 -6.93
C ILE A 280 20.11 4.76 -7.62
N THR A 281 20.79 3.65 -7.28
CA THR A 281 20.47 2.30 -7.76
C THR A 281 19.10 1.82 -7.27
N ASP A 282 18.62 2.33 -6.14
CA ASP A 282 17.29 2.00 -5.59
C ASP A 282 16.15 2.69 -6.35
N LEU A 283 16.48 3.58 -7.30
CA LEU A 283 15.55 4.33 -8.14
C LEU A 283 15.52 3.82 -9.59
N GLU A 284 16.31 2.79 -9.92
CA GLU A 284 16.42 2.25 -11.26
C GLU A 284 15.08 1.65 -11.72
N GLY A 285 14.70 2.04 -12.93
CA GLY A 285 13.55 1.50 -13.64
C GLY A 285 13.95 0.41 -14.64
N GLY A 286 12.93 -0.18 -15.25
CA GLY A 286 13.07 -1.21 -16.27
C GLY A 286 12.38 -0.86 -17.58
N GLU A 287 11.98 -1.90 -18.31
CA GLU A 287 11.15 -1.79 -19.52
C GLU A 287 9.75 -1.27 -19.18
N PRO A 288 8.96 -0.75 -20.15
CA PRO A 288 7.64 -0.16 -19.89
C PRO A 288 6.70 -1.03 -19.06
N ALA A 289 6.68 -2.36 -19.26
CA ALA A 289 5.87 -3.27 -18.46
C ALA A 289 6.36 -3.39 -17.00
N GLN A 290 7.67 -3.38 -16.77
CA GLN A 290 8.24 -3.39 -15.43
C GLN A 290 7.97 -2.07 -14.71
N ASN A 291 8.12 -0.94 -15.40
CA ASN A 291 7.77 0.37 -14.85
C ASN A 291 6.27 0.51 -14.56
N ALA A 292 5.40 -0.16 -15.33
CA ALA A 292 3.98 -0.24 -15.03
C ALA A 292 3.74 -0.99 -13.71
N LEU A 293 4.34 -2.17 -13.52
CA LEU A 293 4.23 -2.92 -12.26
C LEU A 293 4.76 -2.12 -11.06
N ILE A 294 5.90 -1.44 -11.22
CA ILE A 294 6.48 -0.59 -10.17
C ILE A 294 5.56 0.60 -9.86
N THR A 295 5.06 1.28 -10.90
CA THR A 295 4.13 2.41 -10.75
C THR A 295 2.84 1.98 -10.07
N GLU A 296 2.28 0.84 -10.47
CA GLU A 296 1.10 0.24 -9.84
C GLU A 296 1.37 -0.08 -8.37
N ALA A 297 2.51 -0.70 -8.06
CA ALA A 297 2.91 -0.99 -6.69
C ALA A 297 3.01 0.30 -5.86
N ILE A 298 3.68 1.34 -6.37
CA ILE A 298 3.78 2.64 -5.71
C ILE A 298 2.38 3.22 -5.46
N LEU A 299 1.55 3.37 -6.49
CA LEU A 299 0.24 4.01 -6.36
C LEU A 299 -0.75 3.22 -5.48
N LYS A 300 -0.53 1.92 -5.29
CA LYS A 300 -1.28 1.05 -4.35
C LYS A 300 -0.71 1.07 -2.91
N GLY A 301 0.35 1.84 -2.65
CA GLY A 301 1.02 1.88 -1.36
C GLY A 301 1.87 0.65 -1.05
N ARG A 302 2.30 -0.10 -2.08
CA ARG A 302 3.13 -1.32 -2.00
C ARG A 302 4.49 -1.17 -2.68
N GLY A 303 4.87 0.05 -3.08
CA GLY A 303 6.19 0.33 -3.65
C GLY A 303 7.29 0.19 -2.59
N THR A 304 8.54 0.03 -3.03
CA THR A 304 9.69 0.13 -2.11
C THR A 304 9.75 1.53 -1.49
N ASP A 305 10.40 1.66 -0.33
CA ASP A 305 10.53 2.96 0.33
C ASP A 305 11.24 3.99 -0.55
N ALA A 306 12.31 3.59 -1.27
CA ALA A 306 13.04 4.47 -2.17
C ALA A 306 12.16 4.99 -3.33
N HIS A 307 11.44 4.10 -4.01
CA HIS A 307 10.53 4.47 -5.09
C HIS A 307 9.37 5.34 -4.61
N THR A 308 8.77 4.99 -3.47
CA THR A 308 7.67 5.74 -2.87
C THR A 308 8.12 7.13 -2.47
N ASN A 309 9.26 7.25 -1.80
CA ASN A 309 9.81 8.54 -1.37
C ASN A 309 10.21 9.41 -2.56
N ALA A 310 10.82 8.84 -3.61
CA ALA A 310 11.20 9.60 -4.80
C ALA A 310 9.99 10.19 -5.53
N VAL A 311 8.88 9.46 -5.61
CA VAL A 311 7.61 9.97 -6.14
C VAL A 311 7.00 11.01 -5.20
N ALA A 312 7.02 10.74 -3.89
CA ALA A 312 6.40 11.61 -2.90
C ALA A 312 7.07 12.98 -2.77
N ILE A 313 8.41 13.07 -2.86
CA ILE A 313 9.11 14.36 -2.80
C ILE A 313 8.79 15.25 -4.00
N ASN A 314 8.68 14.68 -5.20
CA ASN A 314 8.31 15.42 -6.40
C ASN A 314 6.83 15.86 -6.36
N ALA A 315 5.93 14.96 -5.96
CA ALA A 315 4.53 15.33 -5.73
C ALA A 315 4.36 16.35 -4.60
N GLY A 316 5.18 16.26 -3.55
CA GLY A 316 5.19 17.18 -2.42
C GLY A 316 5.60 18.59 -2.79
N CYS A 317 6.64 18.74 -3.61
CA CYS A 317 7.03 20.03 -4.20
C CYS A 317 5.89 20.61 -5.04
N ALA A 318 5.22 19.80 -5.86
CA ALA A 318 4.08 20.24 -6.65
C ALA A 318 2.92 20.76 -5.77
N LEU A 319 2.58 20.04 -4.70
CA LEU A 319 1.52 20.45 -3.75
C LEU A 319 1.85 21.76 -3.03
N TYR A 320 3.12 22.01 -2.72
CA TYR A 320 3.60 23.26 -2.14
C TYR A 320 3.50 24.44 -3.15
N ILE A 321 3.88 24.23 -4.41
CA ILE A 321 3.79 25.26 -5.46
C ILE A 321 2.32 25.65 -5.71
N CYS A 322 1.41 24.68 -5.65
CA CYS A 322 -0.04 24.91 -5.75
C CYS A 322 -0.66 25.54 -4.50
N GLY A 323 0.08 25.68 -3.39
CA GLY A 323 -0.47 26.21 -2.13
C GLY A 323 -1.43 25.26 -1.42
N ILE A 324 -1.40 23.96 -1.75
CA ILE A 324 -2.15 22.91 -1.05
C ILE A 324 -1.46 22.53 0.26
N ALA A 325 -0.12 22.63 0.28
CA ALA A 325 0.69 22.43 1.47
C ALA A 325 1.55 23.67 1.78
N ASP A 326 1.76 23.96 3.07
CA ASP A 326 2.49 25.16 3.52
C ASP A 326 4.01 25.06 3.36
N SER A 327 4.54 23.85 3.13
CA SER A 327 5.98 23.60 2.91
C SER A 327 6.21 22.36 2.06
N VAL A 328 7.39 22.25 1.46
CA VAL A 328 7.79 21.05 0.69
C VAL A 328 7.73 19.79 1.56
N LYS A 329 8.12 19.86 2.85
CA LYS A 329 8.03 18.75 3.80
C LYS A 329 6.58 18.33 4.07
N ALA A 330 5.70 19.29 4.33
CA ALA A 330 4.26 19.01 4.55
C ALA A 330 3.63 18.42 3.27
N GLY A 331 4.03 18.92 2.10
CA GLY A 331 3.63 18.38 0.80
C GLY A 331 4.07 16.93 0.63
N THR A 332 5.33 16.61 0.95
CA THR A 332 5.86 15.24 0.87
C THR A 332 5.10 14.29 1.77
N LEU A 333 4.82 14.68 3.02
CA LEU A 333 4.05 13.85 3.96
C LEU A 333 2.61 13.63 3.45
N LEU A 334 1.97 14.67 2.89
CA LEU A 334 0.65 14.53 2.26
C LEU A 334 0.68 13.60 1.05
N ALA A 335 1.73 13.67 0.22
CA ALA A 335 1.92 12.79 -0.91
C ALA A 335 2.11 11.32 -0.47
N ILE A 336 2.91 11.06 0.58
CA ILE A 336 3.08 9.72 1.17
C ILE A 336 1.72 9.19 1.67
N ALA A 337 0.97 9.99 2.42
CA ALA A 337 -0.35 9.58 2.92
C ALA A 337 -1.34 9.29 1.78
N THR A 338 -1.28 10.06 0.69
CA THR A 338 -2.12 9.88 -0.50
C THR A 338 -1.77 8.60 -1.27
N ILE A 339 -0.47 8.28 -1.35
CA ILE A 339 0.03 7.01 -1.89
C ILE A 339 -0.48 5.84 -1.03
N GLN A 340 -0.30 5.91 0.28
CA GLN A 340 -0.71 4.86 1.23
C GLN A 340 -2.22 4.62 1.24
N SER A 341 -3.03 5.65 0.95
CA SER A 341 -4.48 5.50 0.88
C SER A 341 -4.99 4.86 -0.41
N GLY A 342 -4.13 4.57 -1.40
CA GLY A 342 -4.52 3.96 -2.68
C GLY A 342 -5.29 4.86 -3.65
N LYS A 343 -5.62 6.10 -3.24
CA LYS A 343 -6.41 7.07 -4.03
C LYS A 343 -5.76 7.39 -5.37
N ALA A 344 -4.43 7.43 -5.41
CA ALA A 344 -3.70 7.72 -6.64
C ALA A 344 -3.83 6.58 -7.68
N PHE A 345 -3.99 5.32 -7.24
CA PHE A 345 -4.27 4.20 -8.14
C PHE A 345 -5.74 4.17 -8.60
N GLU A 346 -6.68 4.54 -7.73
CA GLU A 346 -8.09 4.72 -8.12
C GLU A 346 -8.21 5.78 -9.23
N LEU A 347 -7.52 6.91 -9.07
CA LEU A 347 -7.48 7.98 -10.05
C LEU A 347 -6.91 7.50 -11.41
N LEU A 348 -5.85 6.70 -11.39
CA LEU A 348 -5.29 6.09 -12.59
C LEU A 348 -6.31 5.20 -13.31
N SER A 349 -7.04 4.38 -12.56
CA SER A 349 -8.09 3.50 -13.09
C SER A 349 -9.27 4.29 -13.67
N GLN A 350 -9.67 5.38 -13.01
CA GLN A 350 -10.72 6.29 -13.49
C GLN A 350 -10.30 7.01 -14.78
N LEU A 351 -9.07 7.50 -14.85
CA LEU A 351 -8.55 8.15 -16.05
C LEU A 351 -8.51 7.18 -17.24
N ALA A 352 -8.08 5.94 -17.03
CA ALA A 352 -8.10 4.91 -18.07
C ALA A 352 -9.52 4.72 -18.63
N LYS A 353 -10.53 4.59 -17.76
CA LYS A 353 -11.93 4.47 -18.16
C LYS A 353 -12.42 5.68 -18.95
N VAL A 354 -12.31 6.89 -18.39
CA VAL A 354 -12.85 8.12 -19.01
C VAL A 354 -12.13 8.48 -20.31
N SER A 355 -10.83 8.17 -20.41
CA SER A 355 -10.06 8.41 -21.64
C SER A 355 -10.55 7.57 -22.83
N SER A 356 -11.11 6.38 -22.57
CA SER A 356 -11.58 5.44 -23.59
C SER A 356 -13.05 5.62 -24.02
N GLU A 357 -13.82 6.48 -23.34
CA GLU A 357 -15.24 6.69 -23.62
C GLU A 357 -15.43 7.60 -24.85
N THR A 358 -15.89 7.02 -25.97
CA THR A 358 -16.33 7.77 -27.16
C THR A 358 -17.73 8.37 -26.97
N LYS A 359 -17.99 9.51 -27.63
CA LYS A 359 -19.23 10.32 -27.57
C LYS A 359 -20.55 9.55 -27.80
N GLU A 360 -20.54 8.29 -28.25
CA GLU A 360 -21.74 7.56 -28.71
C GLU A 360 -22.40 6.64 -27.66
N ASN A 361 -21.80 6.38 -26.50
CA ASN A 361 -22.42 5.56 -25.44
C ASN A 361 -23.08 6.37 -24.30
N VAL A 362 -23.40 7.63 -24.56
CA VAL A 362 -24.20 8.44 -23.65
C VAL A 362 -25.61 8.57 -24.24
N VAL A 363 -26.49 7.64 -23.86
CA VAL A 363 -27.90 8.00 -23.73
C VAL A 363 -27.95 9.03 -22.60
N MET A 364 -27.94 10.30 -22.98
CA MET A 364 -28.55 11.35 -22.18
C MET A 364 -30.00 10.89 -21.96
N ALA A 365 -30.42 10.68 -20.72
CA ALA A 365 -31.84 10.78 -20.38
C ALA A 365 -32.15 12.29 -20.33
N PRO A 366 -32.86 12.86 -21.32
CA PRO A 366 -33.20 14.27 -21.33
C PRO A 366 -34.69 14.38 -21.08
N GLU A 367 -35.13 14.50 -19.82
CA GLU A 367 -36.48 14.98 -19.46
C GLU A 367 -36.62 15.01 -17.93
N LEU A 368 -36.43 16.19 -17.33
CA LEU A 368 -37.29 16.70 -16.25
C LEU A 368 -37.00 18.21 -16.06
N LYS A 369 -37.33 19.00 -17.09
CA LYS A 369 -37.51 20.45 -17.01
C LYS A 369 -38.81 20.82 -17.73
N ALA A 370 -39.94 20.47 -17.14
CA ALA A 370 -41.23 21.15 -17.23
C ALA A 370 -42.21 20.44 -16.29
N ASP A 371 -43.10 21.22 -15.67
CA ASP A 371 -44.26 20.80 -14.85
C ASP A 371 -44.00 20.32 -13.42
N ILE A 372 -43.56 21.24 -12.54
CA ILE A 372 -44.09 21.36 -11.17
C ILE A 372 -44.13 22.86 -10.80
N GLN A 373 -45.20 23.56 -11.20
CA GLN A 373 -45.71 24.67 -10.39
C GLN A 373 -46.61 24.03 -9.32
N ASP A 374 -46.44 24.45 -8.07
CA ASP A 374 -47.17 24.01 -6.86
C ASP A 374 -46.87 22.63 -6.27
N VAL A 375 -45.67 22.45 -5.72
CA VAL A 375 -45.50 21.72 -4.44
C VAL A 375 -44.39 22.40 -3.62
N ARG A 376 -44.73 22.95 -2.45
CA ARG A 376 -43.74 23.40 -1.46
C ARG A 376 -42.94 22.19 -0.95
N MET A 377 -41.67 22.08 -1.34
CA MET A 377 -40.72 21.15 -0.72
C MET A 377 -40.12 21.78 0.55
N PRO A 378 -40.00 21.02 1.67
CA PRO A 378 -39.36 21.52 2.88
C PRO A 378 -37.84 21.71 2.67
N SER A 379 -37.31 22.72 3.33
CA SER A 379 -35.89 23.09 3.36
C SER A 379 -35.04 22.00 4.04
N SER A 380 -34.33 21.20 3.26
CA SER A 380 -33.15 20.44 3.73
C SER A 380 -32.30 19.96 2.54
N LEU A 381 -31.53 20.87 1.95
CA LEU A 381 -30.46 20.56 0.98
C LEU A 381 -29.05 20.77 1.58
N ASP A 382 -28.95 21.03 2.88
CA ASP A 382 -27.70 21.25 3.62
C ASP A 382 -27.07 19.95 4.20
N THR A 383 -27.70 18.79 4.00
CA THR A 383 -27.30 17.53 4.66
C THR A 383 -26.48 16.56 3.83
N MET A 384 -26.22 16.81 2.53
CA MET A 384 -25.56 15.82 1.65
C MET A 384 -24.04 15.99 1.41
N GLN A 385 -23.36 16.98 2.01
CA GLN A 385 -21.91 17.21 1.81
C GLN A 385 -21.02 17.01 3.05
N LYS A 386 -21.51 16.34 4.10
CA LYS A 386 -20.75 16.05 5.35
C LYS A 386 -20.83 14.59 5.81
N GLY A 387 -21.00 13.64 4.90
CA GLY A 387 -21.08 12.22 5.27
C GLY A 387 -19.73 11.61 5.56
N ASN A 388 -19.53 11.09 6.78
CA ASN A 388 -18.43 10.18 7.07
C ASN A 388 -18.65 8.82 6.34
N VAL A 389 -17.68 7.90 6.35
CA VAL A 389 -17.82 6.60 5.66
C VAL A 389 -19.09 5.87 6.08
N LEU A 390 -19.47 5.97 7.35
CA LEU A 390 -20.71 5.42 7.90
C LEU A 390 -21.96 6.04 7.28
N THR A 391 -22.01 7.37 7.12
CA THR A 391 -23.12 8.07 6.46
C THR A 391 -23.30 7.57 5.02
N ARG A 392 -22.21 7.42 4.27
CA ARG A 392 -22.28 6.89 2.89
C ARG A 392 -22.81 5.45 2.83
N ILE A 393 -22.41 4.61 3.79
CA ILE A 393 -22.90 3.23 3.91
C ILE A 393 -24.40 3.21 4.20
N VAL A 394 -24.87 4.07 5.11
CA VAL A 394 -26.29 4.16 5.47
C VAL A 394 -27.12 4.72 4.30
N ASP A 395 -26.62 5.76 3.62
CA ASP A 395 -27.31 6.43 2.52
C ASP A 395 -27.54 5.50 1.31
N THR A 396 -26.64 4.56 1.04
CA THR A 396 -26.80 3.60 -0.08
C THR A 396 -27.58 2.35 0.32
N LYS A 397 -27.83 2.10 1.62
CA LYS A 397 -28.36 0.82 2.08
C LYS A 397 -29.79 0.56 1.62
N ALA A 398 -30.64 1.59 1.51
CA ALA A 398 -32.01 1.43 1.01
C ALA A 398 -32.05 0.86 -0.43
N ALA A 399 -31.19 1.36 -1.32
CA ALA A 399 -31.08 0.86 -2.68
C ALA A 399 -30.54 -0.58 -2.72
N HIS A 400 -29.57 -0.89 -1.86
CA HIS A 400 -29.04 -2.25 -1.74
C HIS A 400 -30.10 -3.24 -1.22
N ILE A 401 -30.88 -2.88 -0.20
CA ILE A 401 -31.98 -3.72 0.29
C ILE A 401 -33.03 -3.96 -0.81
N ALA A 402 -33.33 -2.95 -1.63
CA ALA A 402 -34.23 -3.13 -2.78
C ALA A 402 -33.66 -4.13 -3.79
N ALA A 403 -32.36 -4.07 -4.10
CA ALA A 403 -31.69 -5.04 -4.97
C ALA A 403 -31.71 -6.46 -4.38
N LEU A 404 -31.45 -6.60 -3.07
CA LEU A 404 -31.56 -7.88 -2.37
C LEU A 404 -32.99 -8.43 -2.44
N LYS A 405 -34.02 -7.60 -2.26
CA LYS A 405 -35.44 -8.02 -2.38
C LYS A 405 -35.82 -8.48 -3.80
N LEU A 406 -35.11 -8.02 -4.83
CA LEU A 406 -35.29 -8.54 -6.19
C LEU A 406 -34.65 -9.91 -6.37
N ARG A 407 -33.44 -10.12 -5.82
CA ARG A 407 -32.72 -11.41 -5.88
C ARG A 407 -33.32 -12.47 -4.96
N PHE A 408 -33.77 -12.06 -3.77
CA PHE A 408 -34.38 -12.88 -2.72
C PHE A 408 -35.72 -12.26 -2.28
N PRO A 409 -36.81 -12.47 -3.02
CA PRO A 409 -38.12 -11.92 -2.68
C PRO A 409 -38.58 -12.34 -1.29
N GLU A 410 -39.08 -11.41 -0.49
CA GLU A 410 -39.44 -11.67 0.91
C GLU A 410 -40.47 -12.81 1.06
N ALA A 411 -41.43 -12.91 0.14
CA ALA A 411 -42.43 -13.98 0.10
C ALA A 411 -41.84 -15.39 -0.15
N SER A 412 -40.61 -15.47 -0.68
CA SER A 412 -39.91 -16.73 -0.93
C SER A 412 -38.97 -17.14 0.20
N LEU A 413 -38.73 -16.24 1.17
CA LEU A 413 -37.86 -16.53 2.29
C LEU A 413 -38.51 -17.57 3.20
N SER A 414 -37.71 -18.55 3.59
CA SER A 414 -38.01 -19.50 4.67
C SER A 414 -36.93 -19.37 5.73
N PRO A 415 -37.02 -18.36 6.63
CA PRO A 415 -36.06 -18.16 7.70
C PRO A 415 -35.97 -19.38 8.62
N LYS A 416 -34.75 -19.81 8.95
CA LYS A 416 -34.51 -20.96 9.83
C LYS A 416 -34.26 -20.49 11.25
N VAL A 417 -34.73 -21.26 12.21
CA VAL A 417 -34.30 -21.11 13.61
C VAL A 417 -32.90 -21.72 13.70
N SER A 418 -31.93 -20.96 14.22
CA SER A 418 -30.57 -21.43 14.39
C SER A 418 -30.50 -22.57 15.42
N ASP A 419 -29.60 -23.53 15.18
CA ASP A 419 -29.26 -24.64 16.06
C ASP A 419 -27.83 -24.50 16.63
N ARG A 420 -27.17 -23.35 16.44
CA ARG A 420 -25.81 -23.06 16.93
C ARG A 420 -25.79 -21.71 17.63
N SER A 421 -25.12 -21.61 18.77
CA SER A 421 -24.96 -20.34 19.49
C SER A 421 -23.51 -19.84 19.41
N LEU A 422 -23.34 -18.62 18.91
CA LEU A 422 -22.08 -17.87 18.96
C LEU A 422 -21.71 -17.51 20.40
N PHE A 423 -22.68 -17.14 21.23
CA PHE A 423 -22.46 -16.86 22.65
C PHE A 423 -21.88 -18.09 23.37
N ASP A 424 -22.52 -19.25 23.23
CA ASP A 424 -22.07 -20.48 23.89
C ASP A 424 -20.70 -20.92 23.35
N ALA A 425 -20.48 -20.81 22.04
CA ALA A 425 -19.20 -21.11 21.42
C ALA A 425 -18.07 -20.23 21.97
N LEU A 426 -18.31 -18.92 22.18
CA LEU A 426 -17.31 -17.98 22.70
C LEU A 426 -17.06 -18.09 24.20
N LYS A 427 -17.99 -18.65 24.98
CA LYS A 427 -17.80 -18.92 26.41
C LYS A 427 -16.98 -20.20 26.69
N MET A 428 -16.73 -21.03 25.68
CA MET A 428 -15.89 -22.20 25.85
C MET A 428 -14.44 -21.79 26.18
N PRO A 429 -13.72 -22.55 27.05
CA PRO A 429 -12.33 -22.25 27.35
C PRO A 429 -11.48 -22.19 26.07
N LYS A 430 -10.72 -21.11 25.89
CA LYS A 430 -9.83 -20.89 24.73
C LYS A 430 -10.58 -20.81 23.38
N ALA A 431 -11.86 -20.47 23.38
CA ALA A 431 -12.67 -20.27 22.17
C ALA A 431 -12.10 -19.12 21.31
N GLY A 432 -11.90 -17.95 21.92
CA GLY A 432 -10.94 -16.89 21.58
C GLY A 432 -11.05 -16.17 20.22
N TYR A 433 -11.58 -16.79 19.16
CA TYR A 433 -11.43 -16.27 17.79
C TYR A 433 -12.70 -16.43 16.95
N ILE A 434 -13.17 -15.31 16.43
CA ILE A 434 -14.08 -15.21 15.29
C ILE A 434 -13.22 -14.90 14.07
N LEU A 435 -13.07 -15.87 13.16
CA LEU A 435 -12.27 -15.69 11.94
C LEU A 435 -13.16 -15.24 10.79
N GLU A 436 -12.76 -14.17 10.12
CA GLU A 436 -13.61 -13.46 9.18
C GLU A 436 -13.22 -13.74 7.72
N CYS A 437 -14.16 -14.28 6.95
CA CYS A 437 -14.09 -14.45 5.51
C CYS A 437 -14.33 -13.09 4.84
N LYS A 438 -13.25 -12.40 4.47
CA LYS A 438 -13.28 -11.04 3.94
C LYS A 438 -12.47 -10.91 2.65
N LYS A 439 -13.16 -10.62 1.54
CA LYS A 439 -12.55 -10.43 0.22
C LYS A 439 -11.93 -9.04 0.05
N ALA A 440 -12.67 -8.00 0.43
CA ALA A 440 -12.23 -6.61 0.37
C ALA A 440 -12.64 -5.82 1.63
N SER A 441 -12.18 -4.58 1.77
CA SER A 441 -12.66 -3.64 2.80
C SER A 441 -12.59 -2.19 2.35
N PRO A 442 -13.39 -1.28 2.93
CA PRO A 442 -13.32 0.16 2.64
C PRO A 442 -11.93 0.78 2.84
N SER A 443 -11.17 0.28 3.81
CA SER A 443 -9.85 0.84 4.17
C SER A 443 -8.69 0.27 3.38
N LYS A 444 -8.80 -0.97 2.86
CA LYS A 444 -7.69 -1.68 2.20
C LYS A 444 -7.98 -2.07 0.74
N GLY A 445 -9.18 -1.81 0.24
CA GLY A 445 -9.62 -2.30 -1.07
C GLY A 445 -9.66 -3.84 -1.10
N LEU A 446 -9.31 -4.44 -2.24
CA LEU A 446 -9.21 -5.88 -2.40
C LEU A 446 -8.08 -6.46 -1.53
N ILE A 447 -8.44 -7.37 -0.63
CA ILE A 447 -7.53 -8.05 0.30
C ILE A 447 -7.09 -9.39 -0.28
N ARG A 448 -8.03 -10.17 -0.81
CA ARG A 448 -7.77 -11.50 -1.36
C ARG A 448 -8.44 -11.65 -2.73
N ASP A 449 -7.63 -11.81 -3.76
CA ASP A 449 -8.11 -11.94 -5.14
C ASP A 449 -8.78 -13.30 -5.38
N VAL A 450 -8.03 -14.39 -5.13
CA VAL A 450 -8.57 -15.76 -5.15
C VAL A 450 -9.33 -16.04 -3.85
N PHE A 451 -10.64 -15.82 -3.88
CA PHE A 451 -11.52 -15.93 -2.73
C PHE A 451 -12.42 -17.18 -2.80
N ASP A 452 -11.84 -18.35 -2.54
CA ASP A 452 -12.57 -19.60 -2.35
C ASP A 452 -13.04 -19.73 -0.89
N VAL A 453 -14.30 -19.38 -0.65
CA VAL A 453 -14.85 -19.32 0.71
C VAL A 453 -14.98 -20.69 1.39
N GLU A 454 -15.11 -21.78 0.62
CA GLU A 454 -15.22 -23.13 1.16
C GLU A 454 -13.86 -23.63 1.64
N ALA A 455 -12.81 -23.41 0.84
CA ALA A 455 -11.44 -23.71 1.25
C ALA A 455 -11.00 -22.87 2.47
N ILE A 456 -11.41 -21.59 2.52
CA ILE A 456 -11.18 -20.74 3.69
C ILE A 456 -11.89 -21.32 4.93
N ALA A 457 -13.15 -21.75 4.78
CA ALA A 457 -13.93 -22.33 5.86
C ALA A 457 -13.31 -23.61 6.42
N ASP A 458 -12.80 -24.50 5.56
CA ASP A 458 -12.10 -25.73 5.99
C ASP A 458 -10.89 -25.43 6.87
N ILE A 459 -10.14 -24.37 6.55
CA ILE A 459 -8.98 -23.94 7.34
C ILE A 459 -9.46 -23.30 8.65
N TYR A 460 -10.40 -22.36 8.58
CA TYR A 460 -10.93 -21.67 9.76
C TYR A 460 -11.60 -22.61 10.76
N GLY A 461 -12.26 -23.67 10.28
CA GLY A 461 -12.91 -24.67 11.12
C GLY A 461 -11.95 -25.40 12.09
N LYS A 462 -10.64 -25.37 11.83
CA LYS A 462 -9.62 -25.91 12.75
C LYS A 462 -9.33 -25.01 13.95
N TYR A 463 -9.62 -23.71 13.83
CA TYR A 463 -9.11 -22.69 14.74
C TYR A 463 -10.18 -21.80 15.38
N ALA A 464 -11.28 -21.57 14.67
CA ALA A 464 -12.29 -20.60 15.04
C ALA A 464 -13.33 -21.17 16.01
N ALA A 465 -13.83 -20.32 16.91
CA ALA A 465 -15.05 -20.59 17.68
C ALA A 465 -16.30 -20.12 16.92
N GLY A 466 -16.17 -19.10 16.06
CA GLY A 466 -17.20 -18.66 15.14
C GLY A 466 -16.58 -18.18 13.83
N ILE A 467 -17.32 -18.26 12.73
CA ILE A 467 -16.84 -17.75 11.44
C ILE A 467 -17.70 -16.58 11.01
N SER A 468 -17.07 -15.44 10.77
CA SER A 468 -17.75 -14.24 10.28
C SER A 468 -17.71 -14.21 8.76
N VAL A 469 -18.84 -14.01 8.10
CA VAL A 469 -18.94 -13.95 6.64
C VAL A 469 -19.45 -12.56 6.26
N LEU A 470 -18.66 -11.82 5.48
CA LEU A 470 -19.10 -10.55 4.93
C LEU A 470 -20.10 -10.79 3.81
N THR A 471 -21.24 -10.11 3.88
CA THR A 471 -22.31 -10.22 2.88
C THR A 471 -22.58 -8.93 2.12
N ASP A 472 -21.98 -7.82 2.53
CA ASP A 472 -22.11 -6.56 1.82
C ASP A 472 -21.29 -6.57 0.52
N GLU A 473 -22.01 -6.56 -0.61
CA GLU A 473 -21.42 -6.61 -1.96
C GLU A 473 -20.61 -5.34 -2.30
N GLN A 474 -21.09 -4.16 -1.86
CA GLN A 474 -20.57 -2.87 -2.30
C GLN A 474 -19.20 -2.52 -1.68
N PHE A 475 -19.07 -2.71 -0.37
CA PHE A 475 -17.94 -2.23 0.41
C PHE A 475 -16.93 -3.34 0.72
N PHE A 476 -17.40 -4.58 0.82
CA PHE A 476 -16.57 -5.72 1.20
C PHE A 476 -16.46 -6.79 0.11
N GLN A 477 -17.17 -6.64 -1.02
CA GLN A 477 -17.31 -7.67 -2.05
C GLN A 477 -17.77 -9.01 -1.46
N GLY A 478 -18.64 -8.94 -0.45
CA GLY A 478 -19.31 -10.08 0.15
C GLY A 478 -20.46 -10.61 -0.70
N ASP A 479 -21.05 -11.72 -0.27
CA ASP A 479 -22.25 -12.29 -0.91
C ASP A 479 -23.06 -13.09 0.13
N MET A 480 -24.39 -12.91 0.13
CA MET A 480 -25.29 -13.69 1.00
C MET A 480 -25.18 -15.21 0.72
N ASP A 481 -24.85 -15.62 -0.50
CA ASP A 481 -24.71 -17.05 -0.87
C ASP A 481 -23.43 -17.69 -0.31
N TYR A 482 -22.54 -16.93 0.33
CA TYR A 482 -21.38 -17.50 1.03
C TYR A 482 -21.75 -18.18 2.35
N ILE A 483 -22.79 -17.70 3.04
CA ILE A 483 -23.23 -18.27 4.33
C ILE A 483 -23.55 -19.78 4.22
N PRO A 484 -24.45 -20.24 3.32
CA PRO A 484 -24.77 -21.66 3.24
C PRO A 484 -23.56 -22.51 2.84
N LYS A 485 -22.66 -21.98 2.00
CA LYS A 485 -21.42 -22.66 1.60
C LYS A 485 -20.49 -22.87 2.80
N VAL A 486 -20.23 -21.82 3.57
CA VAL A 486 -19.41 -21.90 4.78
C VAL A 486 -20.04 -22.83 5.79
N ARG A 487 -21.34 -22.69 6.07
CA ARG A 487 -22.08 -23.53 7.03
C ARG A 487 -21.98 -25.02 6.70
N ALA A 488 -21.97 -25.38 5.41
CA ALA A 488 -21.88 -26.78 4.97
C ALA A 488 -20.51 -27.41 5.26
N ARG A 489 -19.45 -26.62 5.44
CA ARG A 489 -18.08 -27.09 5.67
C ARG A 489 -17.72 -27.19 7.16
N VAL A 490 -18.42 -26.47 8.03
CA VAL A 490 -18.00 -26.26 9.43
C VAL A 490 -19.14 -26.48 10.43
N SER A 491 -18.79 -26.84 11.67
CA SER A 491 -19.75 -27.00 12.77
C SER A 491 -19.94 -25.72 13.60
N GLN A 492 -19.02 -24.76 13.46
CA GLN A 492 -19.06 -23.48 14.16
C GLN A 492 -20.28 -22.62 13.76
N PRO A 493 -20.75 -21.75 14.67
CA PRO A 493 -21.74 -20.73 14.34
C PRO A 493 -21.22 -19.73 13.30
N ILE A 494 -22.10 -19.33 12.38
CA ILE A 494 -21.81 -18.38 11.31
C ILE A 494 -22.39 -17.01 11.63
N LEU A 495 -21.51 -16.02 11.80
CA LEU A 495 -21.88 -14.62 11.95
C LEU A 495 -22.04 -13.97 10.56
N CYS A 496 -23.26 -13.54 10.24
CA CYS A 496 -23.54 -12.69 9.09
C CYS A 496 -23.10 -11.25 9.41
N LYS A 497 -22.03 -10.78 8.75
CA LYS A 497 -21.44 -9.48 9.00
C LYS A 497 -21.80 -8.51 7.88
N ASP A 498 -22.70 -7.60 8.21
CA ASP A 498 -23.25 -6.59 7.31
C ASP A 498 -23.70 -5.37 8.12
N PHE A 499 -24.10 -4.30 7.45
CA PHE A 499 -24.79 -3.16 8.02
C PHE A 499 -26.30 -3.42 8.03
N PHE A 500 -26.81 -3.90 9.17
CA PHE A 500 -28.23 -4.19 9.37
C PHE A 500 -28.99 -2.92 9.76
N VAL A 501 -30.02 -2.58 8.99
CA VAL A 501 -30.93 -1.45 9.24
C VAL A 501 -32.42 -1.82 9.06
N ASP A 502 -32.70 -3.00 8.50
CA ASP A 502 -34.05 -3.47 8.17
C ASP A 502 -34.26 -4.94 8.59
N GLU A 503 -35.44 -5.28 9.11
CA GLU A 503 -35.84 -6.64 9.53
C GLU A 503 -35.75 -7.66 8.39
N TYR A 504 -35.95 -7.23 7.14
CA TYR A 504 -35.77 -8.07 5.96
C TYR A 504 -34.37 -8.70 5.91
N GLN A 505 -33.33 -7.94 6.25
CA GLN A 505 -31.95 -8.45 6.24
C GLN A 505 -31.79 -9.58 7.28
N ILE A 506 -32.44 -9.46 8.43
CA ILE A 506 -32.43 -10.47 9.50
C ILE A 506 -33.09 -11.77 9.01
N LYS A 507 -34.27 -11.65 8.40
CA LYS A 507 -34.99 -12.78 7.78
C LYS A 507 -34.16 -13.46 6.70
N LEU A 508 -33.48 -12.67 5.86
CA LEU A 508 -32.61 -13.19 4.80
C LEU A 508 -31.38 -13.91 5.37
N ALA A 509 -30.74 -13.36 6.40
CA ALA A 509 -29.62 -14.01 7.09
C ALA A 509 -30.04 -15.35 7.72
N ALA A 510 -31.17 -15.39 8.41
CA ALA A 510 -31.77 -16.62 8.94
C ALA A 510 -32.13 -17.63 7.83
N HIS A 511 -32.64 -17.16 6.70
CA HIS A 511 -32.96 -18.02 5.55
C HIS A 511 -31.72 -18.70 4.97
N GLN A 512 -30.63 -17.95 4.84
CA GLN A 512 -29.34 -18.44 4.37
C GLN A 512 -28.63 -19.34 5.38
N GLY A 513 -29.09 -19.35 6.64
CA GLY A 513 -28.57 -20.20 7.71
C GLY A 513 -27.45 -19.56 8.53
N ALA A 514 -27.48 -18.24 8.71
CA ALA A 514 -26.67 -17.58 9.73
C ALA A 514 -27.12 -18.04 11.13
N ASP A 515 -26.20 -17.96 12.09
CA ASP A 515 -26.44 -18.23 13.52
C ASP A 515 -26.30 -16.98 14.37
N ALA A 516 -25.63 -15.96 13.83
CA ALA A 516 -25.48 -14.67 14.47
C ALA A 516 -25.50 -13.53 13.45
N ILE A 517 -25.75 -12.32 13.92
CA ILE A 517 -25.75 -11.08 13.12
C ILE A 517 -24.97 -9.97 13.84
N LEU A 518 -24.52 -8.98 13.07
CA LEU A 518 -23.92 -7.75 13.58
C LEU A 518 -24.99 -6.65 13.72
N LEU A 519 -25.10 -6.03 14.90
CA LEU A 519 -25.85 -4.78 15.08
C LEU A 519 -24.92 -3.68 15.62
N MET A 520 -24.89 -2.53 14.95
CA MET A 520 -23.93 -1.46 15.25
C MET A 520 -24.61 -0.26 15.91
N LEU A 521 -24.23 0.09 17.13
CA LEU A 521 -24.81 1.24 17.84
C LEU A 521 -24.36 2.60 17.28
N SER A 522 -23.32 2.61 16.45
CA SER A 522 -22.92 3.79 15.67
C SER A 522 -23.88 4.10 14.52
N VAL A 523 -24.68 3.12 14.09
CA VAL A 523 -25.67 3.22 12.99
C VAL A 523 -27.10 3.30 13.52
N LEU A 524 -27.41 2.49 14.54
CA LEU A 524 -28.76 2.29 15.04
C LEU A 524 -29.01 3.14 16.28
N ASP A 525 -30.19 3.76 16.34
CA ASP A 525 -30.74 4.24 17.60
C ASP A 525 -31.27 3.06 18.46
N ASP A 526 -31.68 3.35 19.69
CA ASP A 526 -32.09 2.31 20.65
C ASP A 526 -33.38 1.59 20.23
N GLU A 527 -34.32 2.31 19.60
CA GLU A 527 -35.59 1.73 19.14
C GLU A 527 -35.37 0.80 17.94
N GLN A 528 -34.55 1.24 16.97
CA GLN A 528 -34.13 0.45 15.83
C GLN A 528 -33.37 -0.80 16.27
N TYR A 529 -32.41 -0.66 17.19
CA TYR A 529 -31.67 -1.80 17.74
C TYR A 529 -32.62 -2.81 18.39
N GLN A 530 -33.52 -2.37 19.27
CA GLN A 530 -34.48 -3.25 19.94
C GLN A 530 -35.39 -3.97 18.94
N ARG A 531 -35.85 -3.27 17.90
CA ARG A 531 -36.66 -3.85 16.84
C ARG A 531 -35.91 -4.97 16.10
N LEU A 532 -34.69 -4.70 15.65
CA LEU A 532 -33.88 -5.69 14.92
C LEU A 532 -33.44 -6.85 15.81
N ALA A 533 -33.06 -6.59 17.07
CA ALA A 533 -32.72 -7.62 18.04
C ALA A 533 -33.92 -8.54 18.33
N LYS A 534 -35.13 -7.97 18.47
CA LYS A 534 -36.37 -8.75 18.66
C LYS A 534 -36.73 -9.58 17.42
N GLU A 535 -36.43 -9.09 16.22
CA GLU A 535 -36.58 -9.90 15.00
C GLU A 535 -35.60 -11.07 14.98
N ALA A 536 -34.34 -10.85 15.37
CA ALA A 536 -33.30 -11.87 15.46
C ALA A 536 -33.66 -12.98 16.47
N GLU A 537 -34.27 -12.62 17.60
CA GLU A 537 -34.75 -13.57 18.62
C GLU A 537 -35.76 -14.60 18.08
N LYS A 538 -36.62 -14.22 17.12
CA LYS A 538 -37.59 -15.15 16.49
C LYS A 538 -36.92 -16.35 15.84
N TYR A 539 -35.67 -16.17 15.41
CA TYR A 539 -34.86 -17.15 14.70
C TYR A 539 -33.69 -17.67 15.54
N GLN A 540 -33.62 -17.32 16.84
CA GLN A 540 -32.52 -17.65 17.74
C GLN A 540 -31.14 -17.23 17.21
N LEU A 541 -31.08 -16.11 16.48
CA LEU A 541 -29.81 -15.55 16.04
C LEU A 541 -29.15 -14.79 17.20
N ASP A 542 -27.89 -15.13 17.51
CA ASP A 542 -27.10 -14.35 18.44
C ASP A 542 -26.76 -12.96 17.84
N VAL A 543 -26.66 -11.95 18.69
CA VAL A 543 -26.37 -10.57 18.26
C VAL A 543 -25.00 -10.15 18.79
N LEU A 544 -24.05 -9.96 17.87
CA LEU A 544 -22.80 -9.23 18.14
C LEU A 544 -23.11 -7.73 18.08
N THR A 545 -23.07 -7.07 19.24
CA THR A 545 -23.36 -5.63 19.34
C THR A 545 -22.08 -4.83 19.27
N GLU A 546 -21.87 -4.12 18.17
CA GLU A 546 -20.65 -3.35 17.93
C GLU A 546 -20.73 -1.96 18.57
N VAL A 547 -19.67 -1.60 19.30
CA VAL A 547 -19.45 -0.30 19.94
C VAL A 547 -18.05 0.23 19.63
N SER A 548 -17.91 1.55 19.54
CA SER A 548 -16.66 2.24 19.21
C SER A 548 -16.27 3.31 20.24
N ASN A 549 -17.14 3.62 21.20
CA ASN A 549 -16.90 4.65 22.21
C ASN A 549 -17.73 4.41 23.48
N GLN A 550 -17.46 5.19 24.53
CA GLN A 550 -18.09 5.06 25.85
C GLN A 550 -19.61 5.26 25.83
N ALA A 551 -20.13 6.15 24.97
CA ALA A 551 -21.57 6.40 24.89
C ALA A 551 -22.31 5.20 24.30
N GLU A 552 -21.76 4.62 23.22
CA GLU A 552 -22.27 3.38 22.63
C GLU A 552 -22.17 2.21 23.60
N LEU A 553 -21.06 2.09 24.34
CA LEU A 553 -20.94 1.05 25.38
C LEU A 553 -22.02 1.18 26.46
N THR A 554 -22.28 2.39 26.94
CA THR A 554 -23.32 2.65 27.94
C THR A 554 -24.69 2.21 27.42
N ARG A 555 -24.98 2.50 26.15
CA ARG A 555 -26.21 2.05 25.46
C ARG A 555 -26.26 0.53 25.35
N ALA A 556 -25.19 -0.14 24.92
CA ALA A 556 -25.14 -1.60 24.80
C ALA A 556 -25.46 -2.30 26.13
N ILE A 557 -24.94 -1.78 27.25
CA ILE A 557 -25.24 -2.29 28.59
C ILE A 557 -26.72 -2.07 28.94
N ALA A 558 -27.25 -0.87 28.70
CA ALA A 558 -28.67 -0.55 28.96
C ALA A 558 -29.64 -1.39 28.10
N LEU A 559 -29.23 -1.72 26.88
CA LEU A 559 -29.96 -2.57 25.93
C LEU A 559 -29.79 -4.08 26.22
N ASN A 560 -29.05 -4.43 27.26
CA ASN A 560 -28.77 -5.81 27.68
C ASN A 560 -28.11 -6.68 26.60
N ALA A 561 -27.22 -6.09 25.80
CA ALA A 561 -26.43 -6.82 24.80
C ALA A 561 -25.61 -7.94 25.48
N ARG A 562 -25.71 -9.17 24.95
CA ARG A 562 -25.02 -10.36 25.49
C ARG A 562 -23.60 -10.52 24.96
N ILE A 563 -23.38 -10.19 23.70
CA ILE A 563 -22.07 -10.18 23.03
C ILE A 563 -21.77 -8.74 22.63
N ILE A 564 -20.71 -8.15 23.17
CA ILE A 564 -20.28 -6.78 22.88
C ILE A 564 -18.96 -6.83 22.12
N GLY A 565 -18.99 -6.31 20.90
CA GLY A 565 -17.83 -6.15 20.04
C GLY A 565 -17.26 -4.74 20.14
N ILE A 566 -16.04 -4.59 20.64
CA ILE A 566 -15.34 -3.31 20.69
C ILE A 566 -14.56 -3.14 19.39
N ASN A 567 -15.02 -2.24 18.53
CA ASN A 567 -14.34 -1.94 17.28
C ASN A 567 -13.23 -0.91 17.51
N ASN A 568 -11.98 -1.37 17.47
CA ASN A 568 -10.81 -0.51 17.59
C ASN A 568 -10.62 0.40 16.37
N ARG A 569 -11.38 0.19 15.28
CA ARG A 569 -11.39 1.08 14.11
C ARG A 569 -12.50 2.11 14.24
N ASN A 570 -12.12 3.38 14.21
CA ASN A 570 -13.08 4.46 14.10
C ASN A 570 -13.65 4.50 12.67
N LEU A 571 -14.91 4.11 12.50
CA LEU A 571 -15.55 4.07 11.18
C LEU A 571 -15.83 5.44 10.56
N ARG A 572 -15.57 6.54 11.29
CA ARG A 572 -15.73 7.90 10.77
C ARG A 572 -14.51 8.37 9.97
N ASP A 573 -13.31 7.99 10.40
CA ASP A 573 -12.02 8.40 9.80
C ASP A 573 -11.08 7.22 9.43
N LEU A 574 -11.52 5.99 9.70
CA LEU A 574 -10.82 4.71 9.47
C LEU A 574 -9.52 4.50 10.26
N SER A 575 -9.18 5.39 11.20
CA SER A 575 -8.07 5.20 12.14
C SER A 575 -8.30 3.96 13.01
N THR A 576 -7.23 3.36 13.53
CA THR A 576 -7.31 2.15 14.36
C THR A 576 -6.45 2.30 15.59
N ASP A 577 -7.04 2.12 16.77
CA ASP A 577 -6.38 2.27 18.06
C ASP A 577 -6.84 1.18 19.04
N LEU A 578 -5.90 0.29 19.42
CA LEU A 578 -6.14 -0.79 20.37
C LEU A 578 -6.39 -0.30 21.80
N ALA A 579 -6.01 0.95 22.12
CA ALA A 579 -6.33 1.55 23.41
C ALA A 579 -7.85 1.69 23.62
N THR A 580 -8.64 1.65 22.55
CA THR A 580 -10.12 1.62 22.62
C THR A 580 -10.60 0.40 23.41
N THR A 581 -10.09 -0.79 23.10
CA THR A 581 -10.41 -2.02 23.86
C THR A 581 -9.96 -1.89 25.31
N GLU A 582 -8.75 -1.40 25.54
CA GLU A 582 -8.22 -1.24 26.91
C GLU A 582 -9.04 -0.28 27.77
N ALA A 583 -9.58 0.78 27.15
CA ALA A 583 -10.44 1.73 27.83
C ALA A 583 -11.85 1.20 28.09
N LEU A 584 -12.45 0.48 27.14
CA LEU A 584 -13.87 0.11 27.18
C LEU A 584 -14.12 -1.25 27.85
N ALA A 585 -13.27 -2.25 27.62
CA ALA A 585 -13.49 -3.61 28.10
C ALA A 585 -13.63 -3.74 29.63
N PRO A 586 -12.84 -3.03 30.47
CA PRO A 586 -12.96 -3.10 31.93
C PRO A 586 -14.32 -2.64 32.49
N HIS A 587 -15.12 -1.93 31.69
CA HIS A 587 -16.45 -1.45 32.09
C HIS A 587 -17.58 -2.43 31.75
N ILE A 588 -17.27 -3.57 31.12
CA ILE A 588 -18.24 -4.60 30.76
C ILE A 588 -18.28 -5.67 31.86
N GLY A 589 -19.48 -6.03 32.32
CA GLY A 589 -19.67 -7.09 33.32
C GLY A 589 -19.29 -8.48 32.78
N SER A 590 -18.81 -9.35 33.67
CA SER A 590 -18.37 -10.71 33.32
C SER A 590 -19.49 -11.66 32.86
N ASP A 591 -20.75 -11.24 33.00
CA ASP A 591 -21.94 -11.94 32.51
C ASP A 591 -22.08 -11.88 30.98
N ARG A 592 -21.31 -11.00 30.32
CA ARG A 592 -21.31 -10.82 28.87
C ARG A 592 -20.08 -11.45 28.22
N VAL A 593 -20.12 -11.56 26.90
CA VAL A 593 -18.95 -11.90 26.07
C VAL A 593 -18.40 -10.61 25.46
N VAL A 594 -17.11 -10.37 25.62
CA VAL A 594 -16.40 -9.20 25.09
C VAL A 594 -15.50 -9.63 23.95
N ILE A 595 -15.65 -9.01 22.78
CA ILE A 595 -14.84 -9.28 21.58
C ILE A 595 -14.09 -8.01 21.19
N SER A 596 -12.78 -8.11 20.99
CA SER A 596 -11.98 -7.04 20.39
C SER A 596 -11.94 -7.20 18.87
N GLU A 597 -12.30 -6.16 18.13
CA GLU A 597 -12.40 -6.19 16.67
C GLU A 597 -11.51 -5.14 16.02
N SER A 598 -11.01 -5.44 14.82
CA SER A 598 -10.11 -4.57 14.04
C SER A 598 -8.75 -4.28 14.70
N GLY A 599 -7.72 -4.11 13.87
CA GLY A 599 -6.38 -3.71 14.36
C GLY A 599 -5.53 -4.81 14.97
N ILE A 600 -6.03 -6.04 15.04
CA ILE A 600 -5.28 -7.21 15.51
C ILE A 600 -4.58 -7.87 14.32
N TYR A 601 -3.26 -7.67 14.24
CA TYR A 601 -2.40 -8.12 13.15
C TYR A 601 -1.44 -9.24 13.56
N ASN A 602 -1.08 -9.34 14.84
CA ASN A 602 -0.09 -10.31 15.31
C ASN A 602 -0.41 -10.84 16.72
N ASN A 603 0.30 -11.89 17.13
CA ASN A 603 0.12 -12.54 18.43
C ASN A 603 0.54 -11.66 19.62
N GLU A 604 1.43 -10.69 19.44
CA GLU A 604 1.79 -9.73 20.50
C GLU A 604 0.58 -8.88 20.90
N GLN A 605 -0.19 -8.40 19.91
CA GLN A 605 -1.43 -7.66 20.15
C GLN A 605 -2.51 -8.54 20.79
N VAL A 606 -2.60 -9.82 20.38
CA VAL A 606 -3.47 -10.80 21.04
C VAL A 606 -3.07 -10.95 22.52
N ARG A 607 -1.79 -11.16 22.83
CA ARG A 607 -1.28 -11.27 24.22
C ARG A 607 -1.56 -10.03 25.06
N ARG A 608 -1.45 -8.85 24.45
CA ARG A 608 -1.73 -7.57 25.11
C ARG A 608 -3.20 -7.47 25.55
N LEU A 609 -4.12 -7.92 24.69
CA LEU A 609 -5.55 -7.69 24.86
C LEU A 609 -6.31 -8.87 25.47
N SER A 610 -5.80 -10.11 25.37
CA SER A 610 -6.50 -11.31 25.83
C SER A 610 -6.84 -11.32 27.33
N PRO A 611 -6.10 -10.63 28.24
CA PRO A 611 -6.53 -10.50 29.64
C PRO A 611 -7.80 -9.67 29.83
N LEU A 612 -8.21 -8.89 28.83
CA LEU A 612 -9.30 -7.92 28.91
C LEU A 612 -10.58 -8.37 28.17
N VAL A 613 -10.48 -9.37 27.29
CA VAL A 613 -11.58 -9.78 26.39
C VAL A 613 -11.73 -11.30 26.35
N ASP A 614 -12.93 -11.79 26.00
CA ASP A 614 -13.19 -13.22 25.81
C ASP A 614 -12.75 -13.73 24.43
N GLY A 615 -12.57 -12.83 23.46
CA GLY A 615 -12.06 -13.20 22.14
C GLY A 615 -11.83 -12.04 21.16
N PHE A 616 -11.52 -12.40 19.93
CA PHE A 616 -11.11 -11.48 18.86
C PHE A 616 -11.88 -11.74 17.58
N LEU A 617 -12.27 -10.69 16.86
CA LEU A 617 -12.72 -10.80 15.47
C LEU A 617 -11.61 -10.35 14.53
N VAL A 618 -11.11 -11.28 13.72
CA VAL A 618 -9.92 -11.06 12.87
C VAL A 618 -10.16 -11.53 11.44
N GLY A 619 -9.88 -10.65 10.47
CA GLY A 619 -10.02 -10.94 9.05
C GLY A 619 -8.83 -10.47 8.22
N SER A 620 -8.62 -9.15 8.13
CA SER A 620 -7.66 -8.57 7.17
C SER A 620 -6.20 -8.99 7.33
N SER A 621 -5.75 -9.35 8.54
CA SER A 621 -4.38 -9.82 8.78
C SER A 621 -4.16 -11.25 8.28
N ILE A 622 -5.20 -12.08 8.27
CA ILE A 622 -5.13 -13.46 7.80
C ILE A 622 -5.42 -13.52 6.29
N MET A 623 -6.45 -12.82 5.83
CA MET A 623 -6.89 -12.87 4.43
C MET A 623 -5.88 -12.29 3.44
N ALA A 624 -5.00 -11.40 3.89
CA ALA A 624 -3.92 -10.82 3.08
C ALA A 624 -2.76 -11.79 2.83
N GLU A 625 -2.64 -12.85 3.63
CA GLU A 625 -1.55 -13.81 3.54
C GLU A 625 -1.85 -14.89 2.49
N ALA A 626 -0.81 -15.36 1.80
CA ALA A 626 -0.96 -16.42 0.80
C ALA A 626 -1.45 -17.72 1.46
N ASP A 627 -0.80 -18.12 2.56
CA ASP A 627 -1.14 -19.27 3.37
C ASP A 627 -1.95 -18.86 4.62
N ILE A 628 -3.26 -19.13 4.55
CA ILE A 628 -4.22 -18.81 5.60
C ILE A 628 -3.97 -19.64 6.85
N ASP A 629 -3.59 -20.91 6.70
CA ASP A 629 -3.37 -21.81 7.83
C ASP A 629 -2.15 -21.34 8.65
N LEU A 630 -1.06 -21.01 7.96
CA LEU A 630 0.13 -20.46 8.59
C LEU A 630 -0.15 -19.11 9.25
N ALA A 631 -0.95 -18.24 8.61
CA ALA A 631 -1.35 -16.96 9.17
C ALA A 631 -2.19 -17.11 10.46
N CYS A 632 -3.13 -18.05 10.48
CA CYS A 632 -3.88 -18.42 11.69
C CYS A 632 -2.92 -18.88 12.80
N ARG A 633 -1.97 -19.76 12.49
CA ARG A 633 -1.00 -20.24 13.48
C ARG A 633 -0.13 -19.12 14.07
N LYS A 634 0.39 -18.24 13.21
CA LYS A 634 1.19 -17.07 13.60
C LYS A 634 0.40 -16.14 14.53
N LEU A 635 -0.88 -15.92 14.25
CA LEU A 635 -1.75 -15.06 15.07
C LEU A 635 -2.11 -15.70 16.41
N ILE A 636 -2.53 -16.96 16.40
CA ILE A 636 -3.15 -17.65 17.55
C ILE A 636 -2.10 -18.19 18.51
N PHE A 637 -1.11 -18.91 17.99
CA PHE A 637 -0.10 -19.57 18.83
C PHE A 637 1.16 -18.72 18.96
N GLY A 638 1.43 -17.83 17.99
CA GLY A 638 2.66 -17.06 17.91
C GLY A 638 3.73 -17.77 17.06
N HIS A 639 4.91 -17.16 16.98
CA HIS A 639 5.99 -17.56 16.08
C HIS A 639 6.84 -18.70 16.65
N ASN A 640 6.22 -19.82 17.04
CA ASN A 640 6.91 -20.88 17.77
C ASN A 640 7.60 -21.89 16.84
N LYS A 641 8.72 -22.41 17.33
CA LYS A 641 9.60 -23.36 16.66
C LYS A 641 9.68 -24.66 17.44
N VAL A 642 9.64 -25.79 16.71
CA VAL A 642 10.03 -27.10 17.22
C VAL A 642 11.34 -27.48 16.54
N CYS A 643 12.41 -27.59 17.32
CA CYS A 643 13.78 -27.79 16.84
C CYS A 643 14.24 -29.24 16.99
N GLY A 644 15.20 -29.67 16.16
CA GLY A 644 15.78 -31.00 16.21
C GLY A 644 14.85 -32.07 15.66
N LEU A 645 14.11 -31.74 14.61
CA LEU A 645 13.21 -32.67 13.92
C LEU A 645 14.02 -33.56 12.97
N THR A 646 13.85 -34.88 13.09
CA THR A 646 14.59 -35.86 12.28
C THR A 646 13.70 -36.83 11.50
N ARG A 647 12.37 -36.70 11.65
CA ARG A 647 11.37 -37.63 11.09
C ARG A 647 10.14 -36.88 10.59
N VAL A 648 9.50 -37.37 9.53
CA VAL A 648 8.39 -36.67 8.86
C VAL A 648 7.17 -36.59 9.77
N GLU A 649 6.90 -37.64 10.55
CA GLU A 649 5.80 -37.66 11.51
C GLU A 649 5.94 -36.59 12.60
N ASP A 650 7.17 -36.23 12.97
CA ASP A 650 7.44 -35.19 13.97
C ASP A 650 7.20 -33.78 13.39
N ILE A 651 7.56 -33.57 12.11
CA ILE A 651 7.25 -32.32 11.39
C ILE A 651 5.73 -32.18 11.26
N HIS A 652 5.04 -33.25 10.87
CA HIS A 652 3.58 -33.26 10.75
C HIS A 652 2.91 -32.94 12.09
N ALA A 653 3.37 -33.56 13.18
CA ALA A 653 2.86 -33.29 14.53
C ALA A 653 3.09 -31.83 14.94
N ALA A 654 4.27 -31.26 14.65
CA ALA A 654 4.59 -29.87 14.92
C ALA A 654 3.67 -28.91 14.15
N ALA A 655 3.56 -29.07 12.83
CA ALA A 655 2.75 -28.20 11.97
C ALA A 655 1.27 -28.25 12.36
N THR A 656 0.73 -29.47 12.55
CA THR A 656 -0.69 -29.68 12.91
C THR A 656 -1.02 -29.11 14.30
N SER A 657 -0.06 -29.11 15.22
CA SER A 657 -0.27 -28.56 16.56
C SER A 657 -0.20 -27.04 16.61
N GLY A 658 0.34 -26.38 15.58
CA GLY A 658 0.41 -24.92 15.51
C GLY A 658 1.80 -24.33 15.32
N ALA A 659 2.86 -25.16 15.17
CA ALA A 659 4.22 -24.65 15.01
C ALA A 659 4.36 -23.88 13.69
N VAL A 660 5.07 -22.75 13.74
CA VAL A 660 5.41 -21.94 12.55
C VAL A 660 6.72 -22.44 11.94
N TYR A 661 7.67 -22.84 12.80
CA TYR A 661 9.01 -23.22 12.38
C TYR A 661 9.37 -24.67 12.72
N ALA A 662 10.04 -25.33 11.77
CA ALA A 662 10.64 -26.65 11.92
C ALA A 662 12.18 -26.53 11.89
N GLY A 663 12.84 -26.85 13.01
CA GLY A 663 14.30 -26.74 13.13
C GLY A 663 15.03 -28.03 12.72
N LEU A 664 15.94 -27.91 11.76
CA LEU A 664 16.82 -28.98 11.27
C LEU A 664 18.24 -28.71 11.76
N ILE A 665 18.87 -29.66 12.46
CA ILE A 665 20.20 -29.43 13.05
C ILE A 665 21.29 -30.04 12.16
N PHE A 666 22.25 -29.22 11.72
CA PHE A 666 23.41 -29.63 10.91
C PHE A 666 24.72 -29.62 11.69
N ALA A 667 24.66 -29.53 13.02
CA ALA A 667 25.82 -29.61 13.89
C ALA A 667 26.15 -31.07 14.22
N GLU A 668 27.23 -31.62 13.65
CA GLU A 668 27.59 -33.05 13.74
C GLU A 668 27.70 -33.62 15.17
N GLN A 669 28.07 -32.77 16.14
CA GLN A 669 28.19 -33.17 17.55
C GLN A 669 26.83 -33.35 18.25
N SER A 670 25.74 -32.88 17.63
CA SER A 670 24.39 -33.01 18.18
C SER A 670 23.88 -34.44 18.00
N PRO A 671 23.24 -35.04 19.01
CA PRO A 671 22.53 -36.32 18.84
C PRO A 671 21.29 -36.20 17.92
N ARG A 672 20.98 -34.98 17.46
CA ARG A 672 19.85 -34.64 16.58
C ARG A 672 20.33 -34.19 15.19
N ALA A 673 21.60 -34.42 14.86
CA ALA A 673 22.20 -33.96 13.62
C ALA A 673 21.61 -34.70 12.41
N LEU A 674 21.36 -33.96 11.33
CA LEU A 674 20.99 -34.47 10.03
C LEU A 674 22.17 -34.31 9.07
N THR A 675 22.34 -35.30 8.19
CA THR A 675 23.11 -35.10 6.96
C THR A 675 22.26 -34.35 5.95
N LEU A 676 22.89 -33.65 5.01
CA LEU A 676 22.16 -32.93 3.95
C LEU A 676 21.24 -33.87 3.16
N ASN A 677 21.73 -35.06 2.79
CA ASN A 677 20.94 -36.04 2.05
C ASN A 677 19.71 -36.50 2.83
N HIS A 678 19.84 -36.72 4.14
CA HIS A 678 18.69 -37.09 4.97
C HIS A 678 17.69 -35.92 5.07
N ALA A 679 18.17 -34.69 5.26
CA ALA A 679 17.30 -33.52 5.29
C ALA A 679 16.55 -33.30 3.95
N GLU A 680 17.18 -33.55 2.81
CA GLU A 680 16.53 -33.48 1.49
C GLU A 680 15.43 -34.52 1.33
N GLN A 681 15.69 -35.77 1.75
CA GLN A 681 14.68 -36.84 1.73
C GLN A 681 13.48 -36.48 2.61
N LEU A 682 13.77 -36.03 3.83
CA LEU A 682 12.78 -35.62 4.82
C LEU A 682 11.87 -34.50 4.30
N LEU A 683 12.47 -33.45 3.71
CA LEU A 683 11.73 -32.30 3.19
C LEU A 683 10.97 -32.64 1.92
N SER A 684 11.53 -33.50 1.05
CA SER A 684 10.84 -33.98 -0.14
C SER A 684 9.59 -34.78 0.22
N GLU A 685 9.71 -35.71 1.16
CA GLU A 685 8.58 -36.51 1.67
C GLU A 685 7.52 -35.62 2.33
N TYR A 686 7.93 -34.67 3.18
CA TYR A 686 7.00 -33.75 3.83
C TYR A 686 6.27 -32.85 2.83
N ARG A 687 6.99 -32.25 1.87
CA ARG A 687 6.41 -31.36 0.84
C ARG A 687 5.48 -32.08 -0.13
N ALA A 688 5.63 -33.39 -0.27
CA ALA A 688 4.75 -34.22 -1.08
C ALA A 688 3.49 -34.69 -0.33
N SER A 689 3.40 -34.42 0.99
CA SER A 689 2.24 -34.78 1.81
C SER A 689 1.18 -33.68 1.85
N ASP A 690 -0.03 -34.01 2.31
CA ASP A 690 -1.12 -33.04 2.54
C ASP A 690 -0.99 -32.28 3.87
N ALA A 691 0.19 -32.33 4.51
CA ALA A 691 0.44 -31.66 5.78
C ALA A 691 0.43 -30.13 5.63
N PRO A 692 0.07 -29.37 6.69
CA PRO A 692 0.15 -27.91 6.66
C PRO A 692 1.58 -27.43 6.37
N ALA A 693 1.74 -26.35 5.59
CA ALA A 693 3.07 -25.82 5.29
C ALA A 693 3.78 -25.35 6.58
N ILE A 694 5.12 -25.47 6.63
CA ILE A 694 5.92 -25.05 7.78
C ILE A 694 7.23 -24.42 7.30
N GLU A 695 7.70 -23.40 8.02
CA GLU A 695 8.93 -22.68 7.69
C GLU A 695 10.14 -23.43 8.25
N PHE A 696 11.05 -23.89 7.37
CA PHE A 696 12.22 -24.66 7.81
C PHE A 696 13.37 -23.75 8.24
N VAL A 697 14.00 -24.09 9.36
CA VAL A 697 15.14 -23.35 9.93
C VAL A 697 16.33 -24.30 10.09
N GLY A 698 17.43 -24.01 9.40
CA GLY A 698 18.67 -24.79 9.54
C GLY A 698 19.52 -24.29 10.70
N VAL A 699 19.98 -25.16 11.58
CA VAL A 699 20.81 -24.80 12.75
C VAL A 699 22.25 -25.24 12.51
N PHE A 700 23.18 -24.29 12.61
CA PHE A 700 24.60 -24.47 12.29
C PHE A 700 25.48 -24.08 13.49
N VAL A 701 26.64 -24.71 13.61
CA VAL A 701 27.65 -24.36 14.62
C VAL A 701 28.98 -24.23 13.91
N ASN A 702 29.47 -23.00 13.78
CA ASN A 702 30.77 -22.69 13.15
C ASN A 702 30.93 -23.26 11.72
N ALA A 703 29.83 -23.42 10.98
CA ALA A 703 29.88 -23.80 9.58
C ALA A 703 30.26 -22.58 8.72
N THR A 704 30.96 -22.81 7.61
CA THR A 704 31.36 -21.69 6.74
C THR A 704 30.15 -21.02 6.08
N PRO A 705 30.18 -19.69 5.82
CA PRO A 705 29.12 -18.99 5.11
C PRO A 705 28.72 -19.64 3.78
N SER A 706 29.69 -20.19 3.04
CA SER A 706 29.43 -20.94 1.79
C SER A 706 28.58 -22.17 2.04
N THR A 707 28.98 -23.03 2.99
CA THR A 707 28.25 -24.26 3.33
C THR A 707 26.82 -23.96 3.78
N ILE A 708 26.65 -22.91 4.59
CA ILE A 708 25.32 -22.49 5.07
C ILE A 708 24.44 -22.04 3.90
N CYS A 709 24.98 -21.21 2.99
CA CYS A 709 24.27 -20.75 1.80
C CYS A 709 23.87 -21.89 0.86
N ASP A 710 24.76 -22.85 0.64
CA ASP A 710 24.48 -24.02 -0.22
C ASP A 710 23.33 -24.86 0.34
N ILE A 711 23.34 -25.12 1.66
CA ILE A 711 22.28 -25.87 2.35
C ILE A 711 20.97 -25.06 2.35
N ALA A 712 21.03 -23.75 2.63
CA ALA A 712 19.86 -22.88 2.59
C ALA A 712 19.18 -22.86 1.21
N THR A 713 19.98 -22.84 0.15
CA THR A 713 19.51 -22.87 -1.24
C THR A 713 18.83 -24.20 -1.56
N ARG A 714 19.51 -25.32 -1.31
CA ARG A 714 19.00 -26.67 -1.65
C ARG A 714 17.73 -27.01 -0.87
N LEU A 715 17.69 -26.64 0.40
CA LEU A 715 16.55 -26.94 1.27
C LEU A 715 15.48 -25.85 1.27
N GLN A 716 15.69 -24.73 0.58
CA GLN A 716 14.79 -23.55 0.59
C GLN A 716 14.46 -23.13 2.04
N LEU A 717 15.48 -22.90 2.84
CA LEU A 717 15.30 -22.54 4.27
C LEU A 717 14.74 -21.13 4.41
N SER A 718 13.77 -20.96 5.30
CA SER A 718 13.23 -19.64 5.67
C SER A 718 14.19 -18.88 6.58
N ALA A 719 14.98 -19.60 7.39
CA ALA A 719 16.03 -19.02 8.20
C ALA A 719 17.22 -19.97 8.42
N VAL A 720 18.38 -19.38 8.72
CA VAL A 720 19.58 -20.07 9.20
C VAL A 720 19.93 -19.57 10.59
N GLN A 721 19.99 -20.48 11.56
CA GLN A 721 20.27 -20.22 12.96
C GLN A 721 21.74 -20.55 13.28
N LEU A 722 22.51 -19.49 13.50
CA LEU A 722 23.92 -19.53 13.88
C LEU A 722 24.06 -19.73 15.38
N HIS A 723 24.55 -20.90 15.79
CA HIS A 723 24.57 -21.37 17.17
C HIS A 723 26.00 -21.55 17.72
N GLY A 724 27.02 -21.16 16.95
CA GLY A 724 28.43 -21.17 17.31
C GLY A 724 28.96 -19.82 17.80
N ALA A 725 30.24 -19.58 17.50
CA ALA A 725 30.98 -18.35 17.78
C ALA A 725 31.14 -17.48 16.53
N GLU A 726 30.18 -17.56 15.59
CA GLU A 726 30.22 -16.82 14.33
C GLU A 726 30.33 -15.31 14.60
N THR A 727 31.27 -14.68 13.89
CA THR A 727 31.63 -13.27 13.98
C THR A 727 30.72 -12.39 13.13
N GLU A 728 30.71 -11.08 13.38
CA GLU A 728 29.96 -10.11 12.56
C GLU A 728 30.39 -10.14 11.08
N LEU A 729 31.67 -10.43 10.81
CA LEU A 729 32.20 -10.54 9.45
C LEU A 729 31.64 -11.77 8.73
N GLU A 730 31.56 -12.91 9.41
CA GLU A 730 30.94 -14.12 8.85
C GLU A 730 29.43 -13.95 8.63
N ILE A 731 28.74 -13.21 9.50
CA ILE A 731 27.33 -12.87 9.33
C ILE A 731 27.13 -11.97 8.10
N ALA A 732 27.98 -10.96 7.92
CA ALA A 732 27.94 -10.08 6.77
C ALA A 732 28.22 -10.85 5.46
N GLU A 733 29.25 -11.71 5.44
CA GLU A 733 29.55 -12.56 4.28
C GLU A 733 28.39 -13.49 3.95
N LEU A 734 27.79 -14.13 4.96
CA LEU A 734 26.62 -14.98 4.76
C LEU A 734 25.42 -14.19 4.19
N THR A 735 25.20 -12.97 4.68
CA THR A 735 24.14 -12.08 4.19
C THR A 735 24.32 -11.79 2.70
N GLU A 736 25.52 -11.40 2.29
CA GLU A 736 25.82 -11.14 0.88
C GLU A 736 25.62 -12.38 0.01
N ARG A 737 26.06 -13.56 0.48
CA ARG A 737 25.90 -14.81 -0.26
C ARG A 737 24.43 -15.21 -0.45
N LEU A 738 23.63 -15.11 0.60
CA LEU A 738 22.18 -15.40 0.53
C LEU A 738 21.49 -14.44 -0.45
N HIS A 739 21.85 -13.14 -0.42
CA HIS A 739 21.32 -12.15 -1.38
C HIS A 739 21.74 -12.46 -2.82
N HIS A 740 23.01 -12.79 -3.07
CA HIS A 740 23.49 -13.18 -4.41
C HIS A 740 22.82 -14.47 -4.92
N ALA A 741 22.45 -15.39 -4.02
CA ALA A 741 21.67 -16.58 -4.36
C ALA A 741 20.17 -16.31 -4.58
N GLY A 742 19.72 -15.06 -4.44
CA GLY A 742 18.31 -14.67 -4.60
C GLY A 742 17.40 -15.16 -3.48
N LEU A 743 17.96 -15.50 -2.31
CA LEU A 743 17.21 -16.01 -1.17
C LEU A 743 16.73 -14.89 -0.24
N THR A 744 15.52 -15.05 0.29
CA THR A 744 14.95 -14.20 1.37
C THR A 744 15.18 -14.78 2.77
N THR A 745 16.10 -15.76 2.88
CA THR A 745 16.42 -16.49 4.10
C THR A 745 16.96 -15.55 5.19
N GLN A 746 16.34 -15.58 6.38
CA GLN A 746 16.79 -14.77 7.52
C GLN A 746 17.99 -15.40 8.23
N ILE A 747 18.86 -14.57 8.81
CA ILE A 747 19.94 -15.02 9.70
C ILE A 747 19.51 -14.79 11.15
N TRP A 748 19.48 -15.88 11.91
CA TRP A 748 19.19 -15.87 13.33
C TRP A 748 20.48 -16.17 14.10
N LYS A 749 20.73 -15.47 15.21
CA LYS A 749 21.90 -15.71 16.06
C LYS A 749 21.46 -16.18 17.44
N ALA A 750 21.93 -17.37 17.84
CA ALA A 750 21.78 -17.82 19.22
C ALA A 750 22.78 -17.10 20.12
N VAL A 751 22.28 -16.58 21.24
CA VAL A 751 23.02 -15.86 22.27
C VAL A 751 22.85 -16.60 23.58
N SER A 752 23.96 -16.90 24.24
CA SER A 752 23.95 -17.58 25.52
C SER A 752 23.59 -16.65 26.65
N VAL A 753 22.76 -17.12 27.58
CA VAL A 753 22.47 -16.48 28.85
C VAL A 753 22.94 -17.39 29.97
N ASP A 754 23.73 -16.86 30.90
CA ASP A 754 24.15 -17.62 32.08
C ASP A 754 22.94 -17.87 33.00
N ALA A 755 22.68 -19.15 33.29
CA ALA A 755 21.46 -19.54 34.01
C ALA A 755 21.41 -19.05 35.47
N LYS A 756 22.55 -18.70 36.08
CA LYS A 756 22.63 -18.28 37.49
C LYS A 756 22.66 -16.76 37.64
N THR A 757 23.47 -16.10 36.82
CA THR A 757 23.75 -14.66 36.90
C THR A 757 22.85 -13.84 35.98
N GLY A 758 22.28 -14.47 34.93
CA GLY A 758 21.54 -13.77 33.89
C GLY A 758 22.42 -12.96 32.94
N GLU A 759 23.74 -13.11 33.01
CA GLU A 759 24.69 -12.43 32.11
C GLU A 759 24.46 -12.90 30.67
N ILE A 760 24.32 -11.93 29.77
CA ILE A 760 24.06 -12.17 28.35
C ILE A 760 25.39 -12.13 27.62
N GLY A 761 25.63 -13.15 26.79
CA GLY A 761 26.80 -13.21 25.93
C GLY A 761 26.82 -12.11 24.87
N LEU A 762 27.89 -12.07 24.08
CA LEU A 762 28.03 -11.09 23.00
C LEU A 762 26.86 -11.17 22.01
N LEU A 763 26.30 -10.01 21.67
CA LEU A 763 25.29 -9.84 20.61
C LEU A 763 25.96 -9.31 19.35
N PRO A 764 26.38 -10.17 18.41
CA PRO A 764 26.96 -9.71 17.16
C PRO A 764 25.89 -9.05 16.28
N LYS A 765 26.23 -7.93 15.65
CA LYS A 765 25.35 -7.21 14.72
C LYS A 765 25.15 -7.99 13.41
N GLY A 766 24.12 -7.61 12.66
CA GLY A 766 23.82 -8.13 11.32
C GLY A 766 22.80 -9.26 11.28
N ALA A 767 22.55 -9.95 12.40
CA ALA A 767 21.47 -10.93 12.48
C ALA A 767 20.09 -10.25 12.55
N GLN A 768 19.12 -10.76 11.80
CA GLN A 768 17.73 -10.26 11.81
C GLN A 768 16.96 -10.73 13.05
N ARG A 769 17.42 -11.80 13.73
CA ARG A 769 16.76 -12.33 14.93
C ARG A 769 17.77 -12.88 15.92
N TYR A 770 17.54 -12.64 17.21
CA TYR A 770 18.29 -13.28 18.28
C TYR A 770 17.48 -14.41 18.92
N LEU A 771 18.17 -15.44 19.38
CA LEU A 771 17.59 -16.54 20.15
C LEU A 771 18.35 -16.68 21.46
N PHE A 772 17.68 -16.46 22.58
CA PHE A 772 18.32 -16.51 23.89
C PHE A 772 18.14 -17.90 24.51
N ASP A 773 19.26 -18.59 24.78
CA ASP A 773 19.29 -19.92 25.39
C ASP A 773 20.22 -19.94 26.61
N SER A 774 19.87 -20.75 27.60
CA SER A 774 20.74 -21.13 28.70
C SER A 774 21.98 -21.90 28.21
N LYS A 775 23.19 -21.51 28.65
CA LYS A 775 24.42 -22.26 28.33
C LYS A 775 25.09 -22.81 29.58
N THR A 776 25.67 -24.00 29.46
CA THR A 776 26.65 -24.55 30.42
C THR A 776 28.05 -24.35 29.82
N ALA A 777 29.03 -23.96 30.64
CA ALA A 777 30.39 -23.68 30.17
C ALA A 777 30.97 -24.83 29.31
N GLY A 778 31.45 -24.50 28.10
CA GLY A 778 32.19 -25.43 27.22
C GLY A 778 31.39 -26.18 26.14
N GLN A 779 30.06 -26.00 26.02
CA GLN A 779 29.25 -26.68 24.98
C GLN A 779 28.52 -25.70 24.06
N PHE A 780 28.56 -25.90 22.74
CA PHE A 780 27.73 -25.17 21.78
C PHE A 780 26.35 -25.84 21.66
N GLY A 781 25.41 -25.38 22.49
CA GLY A 781 24.03 -25.87 22.55
C GLY A 781 23.33 -25.49 23.86
N GLY A 782 22.02 -25.64 23.90
CA GLY A 782 21.21 -25.35 25.08
C GLY A 782 21.46 -26.36 26.22
N SER A 783 21.48 -25.86 27.46
CA SER A 783 21.70 -26.70 28.65
C SER A 783 20.52 -27.63 29.00
N GLY A 784 19.39 -27.48 28.30
CA GLY A 784 18.12 -28.12 28.62
C GLY A 784 17.45 -27.58 29.89
N LYS A 785 18.03 -26.54 30.52
CA LYS A 785 17.48 -25.89 31.72
C LYS A 785 16.93 -24.51 31.38
N ALA A 786 15.93 -24.06 32.12
CA ALA A 786 15.48 -22.68 32.02
C ALA A 786 16.49 -21.76 32.74
N PHE A 787 16.64 -20.54 32.24
CA PHE A 787 17.29 -19.44 32.96
C PHE A 787 16.21 -18.48 33.49
N ASN A 788 16.57 -17.45 34.25
CA ASN A 788 15.60 -16.47 34.72
C ASN A 788 15.08 -15.61 33.56
N TRP A 789 13.91 -15.94 33.01
CA TRP A 789 13.30 -15.21 31.89
C TRP A 789 12.86 -13.78 32.23
N GLN A 790 12.71 -13.45 33.52
CA GLN A 790 12.39 -12.10 33.98
C GLN A 790 13.60 -11.16 33.99
N SER A 791 14.80 -11.68 33.71
CA SER A 791 16.00 -10.86 33.52
C SER A 791 15.83 -9.85 32.39
N ASN A 792 16.62 -8.77 32.44
CA ASN A 792 16.58 -7.67 31.49
C ASN A 792 17.22 -8.08 30.15
N ILE A 793 16.47 -8.84 29.36
CA ILE A 793 16.89 -9.33 28.05
C ILE A 793 16.53 -8.26 27.00
N PRO A 794 17.48 -7.80 26.19
CA PRO A 794 17.21 -6.78 25.19
C PRO A 794 16.32 -7.35 24.07
N GLN A 795 15.47 -6.49 23.51
CA GLN A 795 14.71 -6.75 22.28
C GLN A 795 13.83 -8.02 22.32
N LYS A 796 13.24 -8.38 23.47
CA LYS A 796 12.38 -9.57 23.62
C LYS A 796 11.33 -9.71 22.51
N SER A 797 10.63 -8.62 22.17
CA SER A 797 9.59 -8.61 21.13
C SER A 797 10.07 -9.00 19.73
N HIS A 798 11.40 -8.98 19.51
CA HIS A 798 12.03 -9.39 18.25
C HIS A 798 12.85 -10.67 18.39
N ALA A 799 12.95 -11.26 19.58
CA ALA A 799 13.80 -12.40 19.88
C ALA A 799 13.02 -13.68 20.18
N MET A 800 13.66 -14.82 19.94
CA MET A 800 13.17 -16.14 20.35
C MET A 800 13.65 -16.47 21.76
N LEU A 801 12.78 -17.10 22.56
CA LEU A 801 13.18 -17.71 23.83
C LEU A 801 13.44 -19.21 23.63
N ALA A 802 14.58 -19.68 24.13
CA ALA A 802 14.95 -21.09 24.15
C ALA A 802 15.48 -21.48 25.54
N GLY A 803 15.78 -22.77 25.71
CA GLY A 803 16.39 -23.30 26.94
C GLY A 803 15.37 -23.77 27.97
N GLY A 804 15.28 -25.10 28.13
CA GLY A 804 14.44 -25.74 29.14
C GLY A 804 12.93 -25.62 28.93
N LEU A 805 12.49 -25.22 27.74
CA LEU A 805 11.07 -25.14 27.38
C LEU A 805 10.47 -26.53 27.19
N ASN A 806 9.31 -26.76 27.80
CA ASN A 806 8.54 -28.01 27.78
C ASN A 806 7.03 -27.70 27.84
N ALA A 807 6.19 -28.74 27.83
CA ALA A 807 4.75 -28.57 27.87
C ALA A 807 4.25 -27.87 29.15
N ASP A 808 4.87 -28.14 30.31
CA ASP A 808 4.43 -27.63 31.61
C ASP A 808 4.71 -26.14 31.80
N ASN A 809 5.78 -25.62 31.17
CA ASN A 809 6.19 -24.22 31.30
C ASN A 809 5.86 -23.35 30.09
N ALA A 810 5.23 -23.90 29.06
CA ALA A 810 4.87 -23.21 27.82
C ALA A 810 4.04 -21.94 28.07
N THR A 811 3.02 -21.98 28.94
CA THR A 811 2.20 -20.81 29.27
C THR A 811 3.05 -19.72 29.93
N SER A 812 3.88 -20.07 30.91
CA SER A 812 4.74 -19.10 31.61
C SER A 812 5.74 -18.45 30.65
N ALA A 813 6.35 -19.24 29.77
CA ALA A 813 7.27 -18.76 28.75
C ALA A 813 6.59 -17.79 27.75
N ASN A 814 5.36 -18.08 27.34
CA ASN A 814 4.61 -17.25 26.38
C ASN A 814 4.32 -15.84 26.91
N THR A 815 4.15 -15.69 28.23
CA THR A 815 3.89 -14.40 28.89
C THR A 815 5.12 -13.50 29.03
N GLN A 816 6.32 -13.99 28.68
CA GLN A 816 7.57 -13.24 28.88
C GLN A 816 7.83 -12.14 27.84
N GLY A 817 6.94 -11.98 26.83
CA GLY A 817 7.04 -10.93 25.82
C GLY A 817 8.02 -11.22 24.67
N PHE A 818 8.44 -12.47 24.50
CA PHE A 818 9.28 -12.88 23.37
C PHE A 818 8.47 -12.96 22.06
N TYR A 819 9.14 -12.78 20.92
CA TYR A 819 8.55 -12.96 19.59
C TYR A 819 7.97 -14.37 19.39
N GLY A 820 8.70 -15.38 19.86
CA GLY A 820 8.31 -16.78 19.79
C GLY A 820 9.16 -17.66 20.69
N LEU A 821 8.75 -18.92 20.83
CA LEU A 821 9.40 -19.92 21.66
C LEU A 821 10.08 -21.00 20.80
N ASP A 822 11.28 -21.45 21.18
CA ASP A 822 12.01 -22.55 20.52
C ASP A 822 12.07 -23.78 21.43
N PHE A 823 11.18 -24.74 21.18
CA PHE A 823 11.11 -26.00 21.91
C PHE A 823 12.05 -27.02 21.28
N ASN A 824 12.77 -27.79 22.11
CA ASN A 824 13.62 -28.87 21.64
C ASN A 824 13.47 -30.14 22.48
N SER A 825 14.35 -30.37 23.46
CA SER A 825 14.39 -31.61 24.24
C SER A 825 13.21 -31.77 25.20
N GLY A 826 12.56 -30.68 25.61
CA GLY A 826 11.39 -30.74 26.48
C GLY A 826 10.13 -31.31 25.82
N LEU A 827 10.14 -31.58 24.52
CA LEU A 827 9.06 -32.22 23.76
C LEU A 827 9.47 -33.59 23.17
N GLU A 828 10.54 -34.20 23.68
CA GLU A 828 11.09 -35.47 23.18
C GLU A 828 10.76 -36.66 24.09
N THR A 829 10.65 -37.85 23.49
CA THR A 829 10.77 -39.12 24.22
C THR A 829 12.22 -39.63 24.22
N ALA A 830 12.97 -39.33 23.17
CA ALA A 830 14.41 -39.57 23.05
C ALA A 830 15.02 -38.50 22.15
N ALA A 831 16.36 -38.34 22.18
CA ALA A 831 17.02 -37.33 21.36
C ALA A 831 16.68 -37.51 19.87
N GLY A 832 16.08 -36.49 19.25
CA GLY A 832 15.68 -36.50 17.84
C GLY A 832 14.33 -37.18 17.56
N ILE A 833 13.65 -37.69 18.59
CA ILE A 833 12.34 -38.36 18.52
C ILE A 833 11.33 -37.54 19.33
N LYS A 834 10.51 -36.74 18.65
CA LYS A 834 9.49 -35.91 19.33
C LYS A 834 8.29 -36.74 19.79
N SER A 835 7.64 -36.27 20.84
CA SER A 835 6.34 -36.76 21.31
C SER A 835 5.23 -35.88 20.75
N ALA A 836 4.40 -36.41 19.85
CA ALA A 836 3.24 -35.70 19.34
C ALA A 836 2.31 -35.22 20.48
N GLN A 837 2.17 -36.02 21.55
CA GLN A 837 1.36 -35.65 22.72
C GLN A 837 1.95 -34.45 23.47
N LEU A 838 3.28 -34.40 23.66
CA LEU A 838 3.92 -33.27 24.35
C LEU A 838 3.86 -32.00 23.51
N ILE A 839 4.06 -32.12 22.19
CA ILE A 839 3.89 -30.99 21.26
C ILE A 839 2.46 -30.46 21.37
N GLN A 840 1.45 -31.32 21.21
CA GLN A 840 0.05 -30.91 21.28
C GLN A 840 -0.26 -30.24 22.62
N THR A 841 0.21 -30.81 23.74
CA THR A 841 0.00 -30.26 25.08
C THR A 841 0.64 -28.86 25.20
N ALA A 842 1.88 -28.69 24.74
CA ALA A 842 2.55 -27.40 24.74
C ALA A 842 1.76 -26.36 23.93
N PHE A 843 1.32 -26.69 22.71
CA PHE A 843 0.60 -25.73 21.86
C PHE A 843 -0.83 -25.42 22.37
N ILE A 844 -1.50 -26.36 23.03
CA ILE A 844 -2.73 -26.08 23.79
C ILE A 844 -2.47 -25.00 24.85
N HIS A 845 -1.31 -25.02 25.49
CA HIS A 845 -0.90 -24.02 26.50
C HIS A 845 -0.46 -22.68 25.90
N LEU A 846 -0.18 -22.61 24.61
CA LEU A 846 0.16 -21.38 23.88
C LEU A 846 -1.06 -20.66 23.30
N ARG A 847 -2.19 -21.37 23.15
CA ARG A 847 -3.45 -20.76 22.73
C ARG A 847 -4.03 -19.91 23.87
N LEU A 848 -4.07 -18.60 23.61
CA LEU A 848 -4.59 -17.56 24.49
C LEU A 848 -6.10 -17.42 24.37
#